data_AF-A0A4S3ZRS4-F1
#
_entry.id   AF-A0A4S3ZRS4-F1
#
_cell.length_a   1.000
_cell.length_b   1.000
_cell.length_c   1.000
_cell.angle_alpha   90.00
_cell.angle_beta   90.00
_cell.angle_gamma   90.00
#
_symmetry.space_group_name_H-M   'P 1'
#
loop_
_entity.id
_entity.type
_entity.pdbx_description
1 polymer ?
#
loop_
_entity_poly.entity_id
_entity_poly.type
_entity_poly.pdbx_seq_one_letter_code
_entity_poly.pdbx_strand_id
1 'polypeptide(L)'
;MRTRKQKIIRFSIALLVLFALAFTGLFIFRDSLLQKVITKAENRFDAEYNCTLSIKKAQFDGLNGVSLHDIILVPKQADTLLSIEKVTTTVNLFQLFTGDIQLQELEMKNGFIQLVKNEKGRNFDAFLKWEKEDNPENEKKNYAKLAYRLLTKALNLIPTNMTLQNLSLRMDDMGRKVTMHLNELDLRGKQLQTTINVRTNTFTQNWQIRGMADPRNKTADLRFFNSDTSKIKVPYIDERFHLLSSFDSIHVNVAKIKMEGNELHVDGYTAISNFTINHPRIAKKDVIIEKARFDYRLLFGEHFVAIDSSSKAQLNAIKVQPFAEYNTEKDTLYTLRVAIPNMKAQDFITSLPKGLFTHFEGMEAVGSFDYKLDFQFNKNNPNALVFDSKLRKEGLRILKYGEADLDKLNTAFTYRAIENGVPQRPIVVGPSNPNFTPLDQISPYLQKSVLTSEDPSFMSHRGFINEAFKQSIVKNIRTKKFARGASTISMQLVKNVFLTREKTLSRKLEEILLVYILENNRIASKQRMLEVYFNVIEWGPNVYGIGEAAQFYFQKKPADLTLKECLFLATIVPKPKKFMWQFDSSGSLKGYANEQQNFLTKLMLRRGVLTPEDTIGYKLPFTINGRSRSFLKLKAVSDSIPVDSLFIKEMVY
;
A
#
# COMPACT_ATOMS: atom_id res chain seq x y z
N MET A 1 -10.79 -0.44 87.36
CA MET A 1 -11.24 -0.52 85.95
C MET A 1 -10.57 0.58 85.14
N ARG A 2 -9.69 0.24 84.18
CA ARG A 2 -9.05 1.24 83.30
C ARG A 2 -10.04 1.70 82.21
N THR A 3 -10.21 3.00 82.04
CA THR A 3 -11.21 3.60 81.13
C THR A 3 -10.92 3.25 79.66
N ARG A 4 -11.98 3.07 78.87
CA ARG A 4 -11.94 2.70 77.44
C ARG A 4 -11.01 3.63 76.63
N LYS A 5 -10.93 4.92 76.99
CA LYS A 5 -10.02 5.92 76.41
C LYS A 5 -8.52 5.57 76.59
N GLN A 6 -8.10 5.08 77.76
CA GLN A 6 -6.69 4.74 78.00
C GLN A 6 -6.24 3.49 77.22
N LYS A 7 -7.15 2.54 76.97
CA LYS A 7 -6.87 1.37 76.13
C LYS A 7 -6.72 1.76 74.66
N ILE A 8 -7.57 2.68 74.17
CA ILE A 8 -7.49 3.19 72.79
C ILE A 8 -6.18 3.96 72.59
N ILE A 9 -5.80 4.86 73.51
CA ILE A 9 -4.55 5.63 73.40
C ILE A 9 -3.33 4.72 73.39
N ARG A 10 -3.27 3.70 74.25
CA ARG A 10 -2.15 2.74 74.25
C ARG A 10 -2.12 1.86 73.01
N PHE A 11 -3.27 1.48 72.48
CA PHE A 11 -3.36 0.75 71.22
C PHE A 11 -2.89 1.62 70.04
N SER A 12 -3.29 2.90 69.99
CA SER A 12 -2.83 3.86 68.98
C SER A 12 -1.32 4.12 69.06
N ILE A 13 -0.75 4.24 70.27
CA ILE A 13 0.70 4.39 70.47
C ILE A 13 1.43 3.11 70.06
N ALA A 14 0.94 1.93 70.45
CA ALA A 14 1.53 0.66 70.04
C ALA A 14 1.49 0.48 68.52
N LEU A 15 0.39 0.89 67.86
CA LEU A 15 0.26 0.88 66.41
C LEU A 15 1.23 1.85 65.75
N LEU A 16 1.39 3.07 66.29
CA LEU A 16 2.34 4.08 65.81
C LEU A 16 3.78 3.61 65.94
N VAL A 17 4.14 2.99 67.05
CA VAL A 17 5.48 2.41 67.28
C VAL A 17 5.72 1.24 66.32
N LEU A 18 4.71 0.40 66.09
CA LEU A 18 4.81 -0.71 65.14
C LEU A 18 4.90 -0.21 63.70
N PHE A 19 4.19 0.86 63.35
CA PHE A 19 4.32 1.55 62.06
C PHE A 19 5.68 2.21 61.91
N ALA A 20 6.21 2.85 62.97
CA ALA A 20 7.53 3.46 62.97
C ALA A 20 8.64 2.41 62.89
N LEU A 21 8.52 1.27 63.56
CA LEU A 21 9.45 0.15 63.47
C LEU A 21 9.37 -0.53 62.10
N ALA A 22 8.17 -0.70 61.54
CA ALA A 22 7.99 -1.21 60.18
C ALA A 22 8.57 -0.23 59.14
N PHE A 23 8.37 1.08 59.33
CA PHE A 23 8.92 2.13 58.48
C PHE A 23 10.45 2.21 58.58
N THR A 24 10.99 2.13 59.80
CA THR A 24 12.43 2.10 60.06
C THR A 24 13.05 0.82 59.49
N GLY A 25 12.39 -0.32 59.65
CA GLY A 25 12.78 -1.58 59.03
C GLY A 25 12.76 -1.49 57.51
N LEU A 26 11.71 -0.94 56.90
CA LEU A 26 11.64 -0.69 55.46
C LEU A 26 12.78 0.22 54.99
N PHE A 27 13.08 1.28 55.74
CA PHE A 27 14.17 2.20 55.43
C PHE A 27 15.55 1.52 55.51
N ILE A 28 15.77 0.64 56.49
CA ILE A 28 17.02 -0.12 56.66
C ILE A 28 17.18 -1.20 55.59
N PHE A 29 16.10 -1.92 55.25
CA PHE A 29 16.15 -3.07 54.33
C PHE A 29 15.89 -2.72 52.85
N ARG A 30 15.56 -1.46 52.52
CA ARG A 30 15.20 -1.05 51.16
C ARG A 30 16.25 -1.39 50.10
N ASP A 31 17.53 -1.23 50.39
CA ASP A 31 18.60 -1.53 49.42
C ASP A 31 18.65 -3.05 49.15
N SER A 32 18.45 -3.87 50.18
CA SER A 32 18.33 -5.34 50.02
C SER A 32 17.09 -5.73 49.21
N LEU A 33 15.96 -5.05 49.43
CA LEU A 33 14.74 -5.25 48.63
C LEU A 33 14.95 -4.84 47.17
N LEU A 34 15.61 -3.70 46.92
CA LEU A 34 15.96 -3.24 45.58
C LEU A 34 16.85 -4.25 44.86
N GLN A 35 17.88 -4.77 45.54
CA GLN A 35 18.73 -5.81 44.99
C GLN A 35 17.93 -7.07 44.64
N LYS A 36 17.01 -7.51 45.51
CA LYS A 36 16.12 -8.65 45.22
C LYS A 36 15.22 -8.43 44.00
N VAL A 37 14.71 -7.21 43.81
CA VAL A 37 13.91 -6.84 42.62
C VAL A 37 14.78 -6.85 41.37
N ILE A 38 16.01 -6.35 41.44
CA ILE A 38 16.97 -6.37 40.33
C ILE A 38 17.32 -7.81 39.95
N THR A 39 17.69 -8.66 40.92
CA THR A 39 17.97 -10.08 40.65
C THR A 39 16.76 -10.78 40.02
N LYS A 40 15.54 -10.46 40.45
CA LYS A 40 14.32 -10.98 39.83
C LYS A 40 14.19 -10.51 38.37
N ALA A 41 14.51 -9.24 38.08
CA ALA A 41 14.51 -8.72 36.72
C ALA A 41 15.60 -9.38 35.86
N GLU A 42 16.82 -9.50 36.36
CA GLU A 42 17.95 -10.16 35.67
C GLU A 42 17.60 -11.61 35.29
N ASN A 43 17.09 -12.40 36.24
CA ASN A 43 16.65 -13.77 36.01
C ASN A 43 15.51 -13.84 34.97
N ARG A 44 14.59 -12.88 35.00
CA ARG A 44 13.50 -12.78 34.03
C ARG A 44 14.03 -12.49 32.62
N PHE A 45 14.94 -11.54 32.47
CA PHE A 45 15.56 -11.23 31.17
C PHE A 45 16.35 -12.42 30.62
N ASP A 46 17.03 -13.18 31.48
CA ASP A 46 17.75 -14.38 31.07
C ASP A 46 16.80 -15.49 30.61
N ALA A 47 15.75 -15.76 31.38
CA ALA A 47 14.82 -16.86 31.15
C ALA A 47 13.80 -16.59 30.01
N GLU A 48 13.15 -15.43 30.01
CA GLU A 48 12.06 -15.10 29.06
C GLU A 48 12.62 -14.51 27.76
N TYR A 49 13.67 -13.69 27.85
CA TYR A 49 14.17 -12.90 26.73
C TYR A 49 15.54 -13.35 26.22
N ASN A 50 16.15 -14.38 26.82
CA ASN A 50 17.49 -14.85 26.44
C ASN A 50 18.52 -13.69 26.40
N CYS A 51 18.41 -12.77 27.36
CA CYS A 51 19.23 -11.57 27.47
C CYS A 51 19.87 -11.47 28.85
N THR A 52 21.13 -11.11 28.91
CA THR A 52 21.83 -10.78 30.16
C THR A 52 21.61 -9.30 30.45
N LEU A 53 20.80 -9.01 31.47
CA LEU A 53 20.73 -7.69 32.09
C LEU A 53 21.79 -7.61 33.18
N SER A 54 22.55 -6.52 33.22
CA SER A 54 23.52 -6.23 34.28
C SER A 54 23.33 -4.80 34.77
N ILE A 55 23.28 -4.62 36.09
CA ILE A 55 23.23 -3.32 36.75
C ILE A 55 24.37 -3.29 37.77
N LYS A 56 25.44 -2.54 37.50
CA LYS A 56 26.65 -2.57 38.34
C LYS A 56 26.41 -2.01 39.73
N LYS A 57 25.62 -0.94 39.83
CA LYS A 57 25.32 -0.28 41.11
C LYS A 57 23.87 0.16 41.15
N ALA A 58 23.17 -0.22 42.21
CA ALA A 58 21.81 0.21 42.48
C ALA A 58 21.67 0.56 43.96
N GLN A 59 21.15 1.75 44.24
CA GLN A 59 20.98 2.24 45.61
C GLN A 59 19.78 3.19 45.68
N PHE A 60 19.18 3.30 46.86
CA PHE A 60 18.28 4.41 47.14
C PHE A 60 19.04 5.73 47.30
N ASP A 61 18.44 6.80 46.80
CA ASP A 61 18.86 8.19 47.00
C ASP A 61 17.71 8.94 47.69
N GLY A 62 17.97 9.51 48.86
CA GLY A 62 16.93 10.10 49.71
C GLY A 62 15.92 9.08 50.25
N LEU A 63 14.63 9.44 50.34
CA LEU A 63 13.56 8.57 50.88
C LEU A 63 13.04 7.55 49.84
N ASN A 64 12.75 8.01 48.62
CA ASN A 64 12.03 7.24 47.59
C ASN A 64 12.75 7.26 46.21
N GLY A 65 13.88 7.96 46.10
CA GLY A 65 14.68 7.99 44.89
C GLY A 65 15.49 6.71 44.75
N VAL A 66 15.62 6.22 43.52
CA VAL A 66 16.44 5.06 43.16
C VAL A 66 17.40 5.52 42.08
N SER A 67 18.68 5.23 42.27
CA SER A 67 19.72 5.49 41.28
C SER A 67 20.37 4.17 40.86
N LEU A 68 20.35 3.91 39.56
CA LEU A 68 20.97 2.78 38.90
C LEU A 68 22.13 3.31 38.03
N HIS A 69 23.27 2.63 38.08
CA HIS A 69 24.45 2.95 37.28
C HIS A 69 24.93 1.75 36.46
N ASP A 70 25.44 2.04 35.27
CA ASP A 70 25.96 1.09 34.29
C ASP A 70 24.95 -0.04 34.00
N ILE A 71 23.78 0.34 33.49
CA ILE A 71 22.74 -0.61 33.06
C ILE A 71 23.10 -1.08 31.66
N ILE A 72 23.31 -2.39 31.50
CA ILE A 72 23.66 -2.99 30.22
C ILE A 72 22.73 -4.17 29.95
N LEU A 73 22.17 -4.23 28.76
CA LEU A 73 21.37 -5.35 28.28
C LEU A 73 22.00 -5.95 27.03
N VAL A 74 22.44 -7.20 27.13
CA VAL A 74 23.11 -7.93 26.05
C VAL A 74 22.33 -9.21 25.74
N PRO A 75 21.75 -9.35 24.54
CA PRO A 75 21.19 -10.62 24.09
C PRO A 75 22.30 -11.67 23.94
N LYS A 76 22.04 -12.93 24.33
CA LYS A 76 23.04 -13.99 24.17
C LYS A 76 23.40 -14.14 22.69
N GLN A 77 24.70 -14.12 22.37
CA GLN A 77 25.26 -14.25 21.02
C GLN A 77 24.96 -13.08 20.06
N ALA A 78 24.57 -11.91 20.55
CA ALA A 78 24.36 -10.72 19.71
C ALA A 78 24.96 -9.46 20.34
N ASP A 79 24.98 -8.37 19.57
CA ASP A 79 25.50 -7.07 20.01
C ASP A 79 24.65 -6.48 21.15
N THR A 80 25.29 -5.67 22.00
CA THR A 80 24.64 -4.92 23.09
C THR A 80 23.42 -4.17 22.57
N LEU A 81 22.26 -4.44 23.18
CA LEU A 81 20.98 -3.83 22.79
C LEU A 81 20.76 -2.49 23.49
N LEU A 82 21.15 -2.39 24.76
CA LEU A 82 20.99 -1.18 25.55
C LEU A 82 22.18 -0.99 26.49
N SER A 83 22.63 0.25 26.62
CA SER A 83 23.60 0.68 27.61
C SER A 83 23.21 2.06 28.12
N ILE A 84 23.11 2.24 29.42
CA ILE A 84 22.78 3.52 30.07
C ILE A 84 23.70 3.69 31.27
N GLU A 85 24.43 4.80 31.33
CA GLU A 85 25.37 5.09 32.42
C GLU A 85 24.64 5.37 33.73
N LYS A 86 23.59 6.20 33.70
CA LYS A 86 22.85 6.58 34.89
C LYS A 86 21.36 6.69 34.63
N VAL A 87 20.57 6.05 35.49
CA VAL A 87 19.13 6.25 35.60
C VAL A 87 18.80 6.62 37.04
N THR A 88 18.11 7.74 37.21
CA THR A 88 17.55 8.17 38.48
C THR A 88 16.05 8.25 38.34
N THR A 89 15.32 7.63 39.25
CA THR A 89 13.85 7.64 39.23
C THR A 89 13.32 7.65 40.65
N THR A 90 12.16 8.26 40.85
CA THR A 90 11.43 8.15 42.10
C THR A 90 10.38 7.05 41.98
N VAL A 91 10.40 6.10 42.91
CA VAL A 91 9.46 4.96 42.95
C VAL A 91 8.56 5.04 44.17
N ASN A 92 7.36 4.51 44.07
CA ASN A 92 6.53 4.30 45.25
C ASN A 92 6.99 3.02 45.98
N LEU A 93 7.53 3.17 47.20
CA LEU A 93 8.04 2.06 48.02
C LEU A 93 7.01 0.93 48.22
N PHE A 94 5.71 1.24 48.27
CA PHE A 94 4.65 0.24 48.42
C PHE A 94 4.40 -0.55 47.12
N GLN A 95 4.66 0.04 45.95
CA GLN A 95 4.49 -0.63 44.65
C GLN A 95 5.62 -1.63 44.33
N LEU A 96 6.74 -1.58 45.06
CA LEU A 96 7.80 -2.60 44.96
C LEU A 96 7.31 -3.99 45.38
N PHE A 97 6.24 -4.08 46.18
CA PHE A 97 5.62 -5.34 46.59
C PHE A 97 4.56 -5.84 45.60
N THR A 98 3.92 -4.95 44.83
CA THR A 98 2.82 -5.29 43.90
C THR A 98 3.30 -5.55 42.47
N GLY A 99 4.48 -5.04 42.08
CA GLY A 99 5.10 -5.31 40.78
C GLY A 99 4.72 -4.33 39.65
N ASP A 100 3.75 -3.44 39.88
CA ASP A 100 3.37 -2.37 38.95
C ASP A 100 4.15 -1.08 39.29
N ILE A 101 5.35 -0.94 38.71
CA ILE A 101 6.22 0.22 38.97
C ILE A 101 5.71 1.43 38.17
N GLN A 102 5.24 2.46 38.88
CA GLN A 102 4.88 3.74 38.30
C GLN A 102 5.98 4.77 38.58
N LEU A 103 6.62 5.27 37.53
CA LEU A 103 7.65 6.31 37.66
C LEU A 103 6.98 7.66 37.91
N GLN A 104 7.43 8.40 38.93
CA GLN A 104 6.97 9.77 39.18
C GLN A 104 7.86 10.79 38.46
N GLU A 105 9.17 10.57 38.50
CA GLU A 105 10.20 11.35 37.81
C GLU A 105 11.19 10.39 37.16
N LEU A 106 11.78 10.78 36.03
CA LEU A 106 12.83 10.01 35.37
C LEU A 106 13.93 10.93 34.86
N GLU A 107 15.15 10.68 35.31
CA GLU A 107 16.36 11.25 34.77
C GLU A 107 17.21 10.12 34.17
N MET A 108 17.62 10.25 32.91
CA MET A 108 18.55 9.31 32.27
C MET A 108 19.70 10.07 31.64
N LYS A 109 20.93 9.59 31.83
CA LYS A 109 22.14 10.19 31.25
C LYS A 109 22.99 9.16 30.52
N ASN A 110 23.54 9.60 29.39
CA ASN A 110 24.58 8.93 28.62
C ASN A 110 24.20 7.48 28.30
N GLY A 111 23.55 7.26 27.18
CA GLY A 111 23.12 5.92 26.83
C GLY A 111 22.76 5.74 25.38
N PHE A 112 22.54 4.49 25.01
CA PHE A 112 22.02 4.15 23.71
C PHE A 112 21.13 2.92 23.75
N ILE A 113 20.19 2.88 22.81
CA ILE A 113 19.49 1.69 22.36
C ILE A 113 19.99 1.41 20.95
N GLN A 114 20.39 0.17 20.67
CA GLN A 114 20.98 -0.21 19.40
C GLN A 114 20.29 -1.43 18.81
N LEU A 115 19.66 -1.25 17.64
CA LEU A 115 18.99 -2.29 16.88
C LEU A 115 19.89 -2.72 15.71
N VAL A 116 20.54 -3.88 15.84
CA VAL A 116 21.41 -4.44 14.80
C VAL A 116 20.74 -5.63 14.15
N LYS A 117 20.79 -5.65 12.82
CA LYS A 117 20.52 -6.81 11.98
C LYS A 117 21.69 -7.02 11.04
N ASN A 118 22.33 -8.18 11.15
CA ASN A 118 23.45 -8.60 10.32
C ASN A 118 23.23 -10.04 9.82
N GLU A 119 24.24 -10.64 9.17
CA GLU A 119 24.18 -12.02 8.67
C GLU A 119 23.96 -13.06 9.79
N LYS A 120 24.33 -12.74 11.03
CA LYS A 120 24.22 -13.63 12.20
C LYS A 120 22.85 -13.54 12.89
N GLY A 121 22.00 -12.59 12.53
CA GLY A 121 20.65 -12.43 13.10
C GLY A 121 20.32 -11.01 13.55
N ARG A 122 19.37 -10.86 14.49
CA ARG A 122 18.97 -9.57 15.07
C ARG A 122 19.19 -9.56 16.57
N ASN A 123 19.80 -8.50 17.10
CA ASN A 123 20.00 -8.37 18.55
C ASN A 123 18.70 -8.01 19.31
N PHE A 124 17.57 -7.84 18.62
CA PHE A 124 16.26 -7.56 19.23
C PHE A 124 15.23 -8.67 18.97
N ASP A 125 15.67 -9.84 18.50
CA ASP A 125 14.79 -10.98 18.17
C ASP A 125 13.90 -11.42 19.33
N ALA A 126 14.44 -11.39 20.55
CA ALA A 126 13.72 -11.74 21.77
C ALA A 126 12.46 -10.89 22.01
N PHE A 127 12.48 -9.63 21.58
CA PHE A 127 11.39 -8.67 21.78
C PHE A 127 10.36 -8.69 20.64
N LEU A 128 10.64 -9.42 19.56
CA LEU A 128 9.73 -9.62 18.43
C LEU A 128 8.85 -10.86 18.57
N LYS A 129 9.21 -11.79 19.47
CA LYS A 129 8.37 -12.93 19.80
C LYS A 129 7.16 -12.41 20.58
N TRP A 130 6.07 -12.13 19.87
CA TRP A 130 4.78 -12.05 20.54
C TRP A 130 4.53 -13.43 21.14
N GLU A 131 4.38 -13.49 22.47
CA GLU A 131 3.77 -14.64 23.10
C GLU A 131 2.50 -14.94 22.29
N LYS A 132 2.46 -16.15 21.71
CA LYS A 132 1.17 -16.81 21.66
C LYS A 132 0.83 -16.92 23.14
N GLU A 133 0.03 -15.99 23.66
CA GLU A 133 -0.78 -16.33 24.84
C GLU A 133 -1.33 -17.72 24.49
N ASP A 134 -1.12 -18.68 25.39
CA ASP A 134 -1.84 -19.96 25.40
C ASP A 134 -3.33 -19.65 25.60
N ASN A 135 -3.92 -18.88 24.69
CA ASN A 135 -5.34 -18.84 24.52
C ASN A 135 -5.69 -20.25 24.06
N PRO A 136 -6.56 -20.97 24.77
CA PRO A 136 -7.10 -22.21 24.25
C PRO A 136 -7.59 -21.93 22.82
N GLU A 137 -7.39 -22.86 21.89
CA GLU A 137 -7.52 -22.68 20.43
C GLU A 137 -8.85 -22.04 19.94
N ASN A 138 -9.81 -21.79 20.83
CA ASN A 138 -11.12 -21.19 20.59
C ASN A 138 -11.34 -19.74 21.08
N GLU A 139 -10.43 -19.11 21.84
CA GLU A 139 -10.70 -17.76 22.36
C GLU A 139 -10.20 -16.66 21.40
N LYS A 140 -11.16 -15.98 20.75
CA LYS A 140 -10.89 -14.91 19.78
C LYS A 140 -10.17 -13.73 20.44
N LYS A 141 -9.20 -13.15 19.71
CA LYS A 141 -8.41 -12.02 20.20
C LYS A 141 -9.31 -10.85 20.57
N ASN A 142 -9.08 -10.27 21.75
CA ASN A 142 -9.72 -9.03 22.22
C ASN A 142 -8.81 -7.82 21.87
N TYR A 143 -9.10 -7.13 20.77
CA TYR A 143 -8.24 -6.03 20.30
C TYR A 143 -8.25 -4.82 21.24
N ALA A 144 -9.40 -4.50 21.86
CA ALA A 144 -9.54 -3.42 22.82
C ALA A 144 -8.59 -3.60 24.03
N LYS A 145 -8.69 -4.76 24.70
CA LYS A 145 -7.86 -5.08 25.86
C LYS A 145 -6.38 -5.13 25.48
N LEU A 146 -6.05 -5.73 24.34
CA LEU A 146 -4.67 -5.82 23.85
C LEU A 146 -4.08 -4.43 23.62
N ALA A 147 -4.77 -3.59 22.84
CA ALA A 147 -4.32 -2.24 22.51
C ALA A 147 -4.22 -1.36 23.78
N TYR A 148 -5.22 -1.43 24.67
CA TYR A 148 -5.20 -0.66 25.92
C TYR A 148 -4.06 -1.10 26.85
N ARG A 149 -3.81 -2.42 26.97
CA ARG A 149 -2.69 -2.96 27.75
C ARG A 149 -1.36 -2.46 27.21
N LEU A 150 -1.15 -2.50 25.89
CA LEU A 150 0.08 -2.04 25.25
C LEU A 150 0.27 -0.52 25.42
N LEU A 151 -0.76 0.27 25.15
CA LEU A 151 -0.73 1.73 25.31
C LEU A 151 -0.48 2.13 26.76
N THR A 152 -1.16 1.50 27.71
CA THR A 152 -1.00 1.80 29.14
C THR A 152 0.38 1.41 29.63
N LYS A 153 0.91 0.24 29.22
CA LYS A 153 2.29 -0.14 29.53
C LYS A 153 3.30 0.88 29.00
N ALA A 154 3.14 1.33 27.76
CA ALA A 154 4.03 2.33 27.16
C ALA A 154 3.93 3.70 27.87
N LEU A 155 2.72 4.20 28.12
CA LEU A 155 2.50 5.50 28.75
C LEU A 155 2.92 5.53 30.23
N ASN A 156 2.83 4.39 30.95
CA ASN A 156 3.28 4.30 32.34
C ASN A 156 4.80 4.46 32.49
N LEU A 157 5.57 4.22 31.43
CA LEU A 157 7.02 4.45 31.40
C LEU A 157 7.38 5.94 31.23
N ILE A 158 6.40 6.79 30.92
CA ILE A 158 6.59 8.23 30.70
C ILE A 158 6.05 8.98 31.93
N PRO A 159 6.90 9.40 32.88
CA PRO A 159 6.48 10.22 34.02
C PRO A 159 6.03 11.62 33.62
N THR A 160 5.45 12.35 34.59
CA THR A 160 5.05 13.75 34.40
C THR A 160 6.25 14.70 34.28
N ASN A 161 7.36 14.34 34.92
CA ASN A 161 8.65 15.03 34.85
C ASN A 161 9.70 14.06 34.27
N MET A 162 10.34 14.42 33.17
CA MET A 162 11.36 13.59 32.53
C MET A 162 12.50 14.45 31.98
N THR A 163 13.73 14.07 32.31
CA THR A 163 14.95 14.66 31.73
C THR A 163 15.82 13.56 31.15
N LEU A 164 16.04 13.58 29.84
CA LEU A 164 16.92 12.63 29.16
C LEU A 164 18.10 13.39 28.55
N GLN A 165 19.33 12.98 28.87
CA GLN A 165 20.54 13.66 28.39
C GLN A 165 21.46 12.67 27.68
N ASN A 166 21.95 13.08 26.51
CA ASN A 166 22.90 12.31 25.70
C ASN A 166 22.45 10.86 25.46
N LEU A 167 21.25 10.69 24.90
CA LEU A 167 20.73 9.38 24.51
C LEU A 167 20.81 9.19 23.01
N SER A 168 21.07 7.98 22.56
CA SER A 168 21.11 7.65 21.13
C SER A 168 20.23 6.45 20.81
N LEU A 169 19.36 6.55 19.82
CA LEU A 169 18.75 5.39 19.16
C LEU A 169 19.54 5.09 17.89
N ARG A 170 20.21 3.94 17.87
CA ARG A 170 21.07 3.48 16.78
C ARG A 170 20.40 2.31 16.08
N MET A 171 20.46 2.30 14.76
CA MET A 171 19.99 1.20 13.94
C MET A 171 21.03 0.89 12.88
N ASP A 172 21.30 -0.41 12.69
CA ASP A 172 22.12 -0.94 11.61
C ASP A 172 21.39 -2.15 11.01
N ASP A 173 20.86 -2.02 9.79
CA ASP A 173 20.24 -3.12 9.05
C ASP A 173 21.07 -3.43 7.82
N MET A 174 21.98 -4.41 7.95
CA MET A 174 22.88 -4.85 6.89
C MET A 174 23.71 -3.70 6.30
N GLY A 175 24.24 -2.81 7.16
CA GLY A 175 25.05 -1.64 6.77
C GLY A 175 24.25 -0.35 6.55
N ARG A 176 22.91 -0.41 6.61
CA ARG A 176 22.04 0.78 6.57
C ARG A 176 21.95 1.38 7.96
N LYS A 177 22.68 2.47 8.17
CA LYS A 177 22.86 3.06 9.50
C LYS A 177 21.95 4.26 9.69
N VAL A 178 21.24 4.28 10.81
CA VAL A 178 20.48 5.45 11.28
C VAL A 178 20.84 5.66 12.74
N THR A 179 21.30 6.86 13.07
CA THR A 179 21.56 7.28 14.45
C THR A 179 20.71 8.50 14.74
N MET A 180 19.85 8.41 15.74
CA MET A 180 19.08 9.52 16.29
C MET A 180 19.65 9.84 17.66
N HIS A 181 20.45 10.88 17.73
CA HIS A 181 21.07 11.35 18.95
C HIS A 181 20.25 12.49 19.56
N LEU A 182 19.69 12.22 20.72
CA LEU A 182 18.97 13.15 21.56
C LEU A 182 19.96 13.80 22.54
N ASN A 183 20.18 15.10 22.41
CA ASN A 183 21.09 15.83 23.29
C ASN A 183 20.44 16.05 24.65
N GLU A 184 19.24 16.61 24.62
CA GLU A 184 18.40 16.82 25.79
C GLU A 184 16.93 16.67 25.41
N LEU A 185 16.16 16.00 26.25
CA LEU A 185 14.71 16.03 26.26
C LEU A 185 14.28 16.44 27.65
N ASP A 186 13.43 17.45 27.70
CA ASP A 186 12.87 17.97 28.92
C ASP A 186 11.34 17.94 28.82
N LEU A 187 10.73 17.26 29.77
CA LEU A 187 9.29 17.25 30.01
C LEU A 187 9.07 17.77 31.42
N ARG A 188 8.60 19.02 31.56
CA ARG A 188 8.30 19.66 32.85
C ARG A 188 7.00 20.44 32.75
N GLY A 189 6.12 20.28 33.73
CA GLY A 189 4.83 20.97 33.73
C GLY A 189 4.01 20.71 32.45
N LYS A 190 4.10 19.49 31.90
CA LYS A 190 3.50 19.05 30.62
C LYS A 190 4.12 19.68 29.36
N GLN A 191 5.07 20.60 29.47
CA GLN A 191 5.78 21.14 28.31
C GLN A 191 6.89 20.16 27.93
N LEU A 192 6.92 19.75 26.66
CA LEU A 192 7.93 18.89 26.09
C LEU A 192 8.77 19.68 25.08
N GLN A 193 10.08 19.61 25.22
CA GLN A 193 11.02 20.10 24.22
C GLN A 193 12.20 19.14 24.07
N THR A 194 12.59 18.87 22.83
CA THR A 194 13.83 18.13 22.54
C THR A 194 14.39 18.49 21.17
N THR A 195 15.71 18.30 21.03
CA THR A 195 16.42 18.33 19.75
C THR A 195 17.05 16.96 19.49
N ILE A 196 16.82 16.44 18.29
CA ILE A 196 17.33 15.15 17.85
C ILE A 196 18.21 15.36 16.62
N ASN A 197 19.49 15.07 16.75
CA ASN A 197 20.40 14.96 15.62
C ASN A 197 20.21 13.60 14.94
N VAL A 198 19.67 13.61 13.72
CA VAL A 198 19.44 12.41 12.91
C VAL A 198 20.53 12.32 11.87
N ARG A 199 21.29 11.23 11.90
CA ARG A 199 22.35 10.91 10.94
C ARG A 199 22.06 9.59 10.26
N THR A 200 22.02 9.59 8.93
CA THR A 200 21.93 8.40 8.09
C THR A 200 23.21 8.26 7.26
N ASN A 201 23.25 7.27 6.36
CA ASN A 201 24.34 7.20 5.38
C ASN A 201 24.27 8.33 4.33
N THR A 202 23.08 8.90 4.12
CA THR A 202 22.80 9.83 3.01
C THR A 202 22.56 11.27 3.45
N PHE A 203 22.21 11.53 4.72
CA PHE A 203 21.96 12.88 5.22
C PHE A 203 22.17 13.02 6.74
N THR A 204 22.29 14.27 7.19
CA THR A 204 22.25 14.65 8.60
C THR A 204 21.25 15.78 8.79
N GLN A 205 20.42 15.73 9.84
CA GLN A 205 19.40 16.73 10.15
C GLN A 205 19.26 16.96 11.67
N ASN A 206 18.74 18.12 12.06
CA ASN A 206 18.52 18.49 13.46
C ASN A 206 17.04 18.75 13.73
N TRP A 207 16.31 17.70 14.07
CA TRP A 207 14.89 17.79 14.31
C TRP A 207 14.61 18.44 15.67
N GLN A 208 13.58 19.27 15.72
CA GLN A 208 13.02 19.80 16.95
C GLN A 208 11.64 19.24 17.17
N ILE A 209 11.37 18.85 18.40
CA ILE A 209 10.05 18.45 18.86
C ILE A 209 9.68 19.39 19.99
N ARG A 210 8.52 20.04 19.87
CA ARG A 210 7.99 20.94 20.90
C ARG A 210 6.50 20.75 21.06
N GLY A 211 6.00 20.97 22.27
CA GLY A 211 4.56 21.03 22.52
C GLY A 211 4.20 20.58 23.91
N MET A 212 3.00 20.02 24.06
CA MET A 212 2.47 19.55 25.33
C MET A 212 2.33 18.03 25.36
N ALA A 213 2.69 17.41 26.48
CA ALA A 213 2.44 16.00 26.73
C ALA A 213 1.99 15.81 28.18
N ASP A 214 0.85 15.16 28.36
CA ASP A 214 0.32 14.78 29.67
C ASP A 214 0.12 13.26 29.69
N PRO A 215 1.14 12.50 30.11
CA PRO A 215 1.06 11.04 30.16
C PRO A 215 -0.02 10.53 31.11
N ARG A 216 -0.35 11.29 32.17
CA ARG A 216 -1.37 10.91 33.16
C ARG A 216 -2.77 10.98 32.57
N ASN A 217 -3.05 12.04 31.81
CA ASN A 217 -4.30 12.18 31.07
C ASN A 217 -4.27 11.53 29.69
N LYS A 218 -3.14 10.93 29.28
CA LYS A 218 -2.92 10.26 27.99
C LYS A 218 -3.19 11.19 26.80
N THR A 219 -2.79 12.45 26.93
CA THR A 219 -2.96 13.48 25.89
C THR A 219 -1.61 14.03 25.44
N ALA A 220 -1.53 14.45 24.19
CA ALA A 220 -0.34 15.06 23.63
C ALA A 220 -0.70 16.02 22.49
N ASP A 221 0.08 17.08 22.32
CA ASP A 221 0.03 18.01 21.20
C ASP A 221 1.47 18.38 20.85
N LEU A 222 2.03 17.72 19.83
CA LEU A 222 3.45 17.77 19.50
C LEU A 222 3.66 18.24 18.07
N ARG A 223 4.58 19.18 17.89
CA ARG A 223 5.03 19.68 16.60
C ARG A 223 6.46 19.25 16.35
N PHE A 224 6.70 18.74 15.15
CA PHE A 224 7.98 18.30 14.66
C PHE A 224 8.37 19.16 13.46
N PHE A 225 9.55 19.74 13.49
CA PHE A 225 10.09 20.58 12.42
C PHE A 225 11.62 20.53 12.45
N ASN A 226 12.28 20.93 11.37
CA ASN A 226 13.74 20.99 11.33
C ASN A 226 14.24 22.34 11.88
N SER A 227 15.38 22.35 12.58
CA SER A 227 15.97 23.56 13.16
C SER A 227 16.37 24.59 12.10
N ASP A 228 16.81 24.12 10.93
CA ASP A 228 17.32 24.93 9.82
C ASP A 228 16.23 25.31 8.79
N THR A 229 14.95 25.10 9.12
CA THR A 229 13.78 25.31 8.25
C THR A 229 13.69 24.42 7.01
N SER A 230 14.66 23.51 6.78
CA SER A 230 14.60 22.57 5.67
C SER A 230 13.59 21.45 5.92
N LYS A 231 13.19 20.74 4.86
CA LYS A 231 12.26 19.60 4.96
C LYS A 231 12.86 18.49 5.82
N ILE A 232 12.13 18.01 6.81
CA ILE A 232 12.43 16.74 7.51
C ILE A 232 12.38 15.61 6.49
N LYS A 233 13.45 14.82 6.37
CA LYS A 233 13.49 13.59 5.59
C LYS A 233 13.20 12.41 6.49
N VAL A 234 12.38 11.45 6.06
CA VAL A 234 12.09 10.26 6.87
C VAL A 234 13.27 9.28 6.76
N PRO A 235 13.97 8.97 7.86
CA PRO A 235 15.12 8.08 7.84
C PRO A 235 14.67 6.65 7.58
N TYR A 236 15.61 5.79 7.18
CA TYR A 236 15.43 4.35 6.94
C TYR A 236 14.52 3.96 5.75
N ILE A 237 13.41 4.65 5.54
CA ILE A 237 12.44 4.35 4.47
C ILE A 237 13.09 4.54 3.09
N ASP A 238 13.86 5.60 2.92
CA ASP A 238 14.61 5.87 1.70
C ASP A 238 15.64 4.76 1.41
N GLU A 239 16.55 4.47 2.36
CA GLU A 239 17.60 3.46 2.14
C GLU A 239 17.05 2.03 1.94
N ARG A 240 15.96 1.68 2.62
CA ARG A 240 15.40 0.31 2.56
C ARG A 240 14.45 0.09 1.39
N PHE A 241 13.64 1.09 1.05
CA PHE A 241 12.56 0.96 0.07
C PHE A 241 12.72 1.87 -1.15
N HIS A 242 13.78 2.68 -1.22
CA HIS A 242 13.99 3.72 -2.24
C HIS A 242 12.80 4.69 -2.35
N LEU A 243 12.16 4.94 -1.20
CA LEU A 243 11.00 5.82 -1.06
C LEU A 243 11.46 7.11 -0.39
N LEU A 244 11.82 8.09 -1.22
CA LEU A 244 12.16 9.43 -0.78
C LEU A 244 10.90 10.06 -0.22
N SER A 245 10.95 10.46 1.05
CA SER A 245 9.82 11.11 1.73
C SER A 245 10.31 12.24 2.61
N SER A 246 9.67 13.41 2.49
CA SER A 246 10.03 14.58 3.27
C SER A 246 8.85 15.52 3.50
N PHE A 247 8.91 16.35 4.54
CA PHE A 247 7.86 17.32 4.87
C PHE A 247 8.44 18.50 5.66
N ASP A 248 7.77 19.65 5.64
CA ASP A 248 8.23 20.83 6.39
C ASP A 248 7.98 20.67 7.89
N SER A 249 6.77 20.22 8.24
CA SER A 249 6.36 20.00 9.61
C SER A 249 5.29 18.93 9.71
N ILE A 250 5.30 18.17 10.82
CA ILE A 250 4.18 17.32 11.21
C ILE A 250 3.69 17.72 12.61
N HIS A 251 2.38 17.80 12.77
CA HIS A 251 1.69 18.13 14.01
C HIS A 251 0.86 16.93 14.40
N VAL A 252 1.16 16.34 15.55
CA VAL A 252 0.49 15.17 16.09
C VAL A 252 -0.23 15.57 17.37
N ASN A 253 -1.54 15.40 17.37
CA ASN A 253 -2.39 15.62 18.52
C ASN A 253 -3.07 14.29 18.90
N VAL A 254 -3.01 13.96 20.18
CA VAL A 254 -3.75 12.88 20.83
C VAL A 254 -4.67 13.56 21.84
N ALA A 255 -5.94 13.67 21.49
CA ALA A 255 -6.94 14.37 22.28
C ALA A 255 -7.48 13.49 23.41
N LYS A 256 -7.65 12.19 23.14
CA LYS A 256 -8.30 11.28 24.09
C LYS A 256 -7.89 9.83 23.87
N ILE A 257 -7.55 9.13 24.95
CA ILE A 257 -7.39 7.67 25.00
C ILE A 257 -8.21 7.16 26.18
N LYS A 258 -9.35 6.52 25.93
CA LYS A 258 -10.26 6.04 26.98
C LYS A 258 -10.85 4.68 26.66
N MET A 259 -11.13 3.91 27.71
CA MET A 259 -11.95 2.70 27.62
C MET A 259 -13.40 3.07 27.99
N GLU A 260 -14.36 2.75 27.13
CA GLU A 260 -15.81 2.86 27.41
C GLU A 260 -16.44 1.49 27.23
N GLY A 261 -16.91 0.89 28.33
CA GLY A 261 -17.33 -0.51 28.32
C GLY A 261 -16.18 -1.42 27.89
N ASN A 262 -16.37 -2.16 26.81
CA ASN A 262 -15.36 -3.05 26.22
C ASN A 262 -14.68 -2.48 24.97
N GLU A 263 -14.82 -1.17 24.72
CA GLU A 263 -14.24 -0.50 23.56
C GLU A 263 -13.20 0.55 23.97
N LEU A 264 -12.06 0.52 23.28
CA LEU A 264 -11.02 1.54 23.41
C LEU A 264 -11.21 2.58 22.30
N HIS A 265 -11.33 3.84 22.70
CA HIS A 265 -11.38 4.99 21.81
C HIS A 265 -10.06 5.74 21.84
N VAL A 266 -9.50 6.00 20.65
CA VAL A 266 -8.31 6.83 20.46
C VAL A 266 -8.63 7.94 19.46
N ASP A 267 -8.73 9.16 19.97
CA ASP A 267 -9.15 10.34 19.22
C ASP A 267 -7.99 11.34 19.13
N GLY A 268 -7.85 11.98 17.96
CA GLY A 268 -6.83 12.98 17.75
C GLY A 268 -6.78 13.46 16.31
N TYR A 269 -5.71 14.16 15.96
CA TYR A 269 -5.43 14.49 14.57
C TYR A 269 -3.95 14.49 14.28
N THR A 270 -3.62 14.25 13.01
CA THR A 270 -2.28 14.47 12.48
C THR A 270 -2.36 15.41 11.29
N ALA A 271 -1.56 16.46 11.27
CA ALA A 271 -1.45 17.38 10.15
C ALA A 271 -0.01 17.43 9.65
N ILE A 272 0.17 17.42 8.33
CA ILE A 272 1.47 17.45 7.67
C ILE A 272 1.47 18.53 6.59
N SER A 273 2.56 19.29 6.52
CA SER A 273 2.74 20.40 5.58
C SER A 273 3.82 20.06 4.56
N ASN A 274 3.56 20.36 3.28
CA ASN A 274 4.47 20.17 2.15
C ASN A 274 5.09 18.77 2.06
N PHE A 275 4.26 17.76 2.30
CA PHE A 275 4.67 16.37 2.20
C PHE A 275 5.02 16.01 0.76
N THR A 276 6.25 15.55 0.56
CA THR A 276 6.82 15.19 -0.73
C THR A 276 7.15 13.71 -0.73
N ILE A 277 6.71 12.99 -1.75
CA ILE A 277 7.01 11.57 -1.96
C ILE A 277 7.60 11.37 -3.35
N ASN A 278 8.69 10.61 -3.45
CA ASN A 278 9.20 10.12 -4.73
C ASN A 278 9.52 8.62 -4.64
N HIS A 279 8.92 7.85 -5.53
CA HIS A 279 9.21 6.44 -5.70
C HIS A 279 8.74 5.97 -7.09
N PRO A 280 9.54 5.21 -7.86
CA PRO A 280 9.22 4.84 -9.24
C PRO A 280 7.91 4.08 -9.45
N ARG A 281 7.41 3.36 -8.43
CA ARG A 281 6.08 2.70 -8.48
C ARG A 281 4.91 3.65 -8.19
N ILE A 282 5.16 4.83 -7.62
CA ILE A 282 4.14 5.84 -7.31
C ILE A 282 4.04 6.83 -8.47
N ALA A 283 5.13 7.53 -8.78
CA ALA A 283 5.24 8.50 -9.86
C ALA A 283 6.72 8.67 -10.27
N LYS A 284 6.95 9.24 -11.45
CA LYS A 284 8.30 9.60 -11.93
C LYS A 284 8.80 10.93 -11.37
N LYS A 285 7.88 11.86 -11.16
CA LYS A 285 8.14 13.17 -10.57
C LYS A 285 7.88 13.11 -9.07
N ASP A 286 8.41 14.08 -8.36
CA ASP A 286 8.06 14.32 -6.97
C ASP A 286 6.55 14.58 -6.85
N VAL A 287 5.90 13.83 -5.97
CA VAL A 287 4.50 14.03 -5.61
C VAL A 287 4.44 14.94 -4.41
N ILE A 288 3.85 16.13 -4.57
CA ILE A 288 3.80 17.14 -3.52
C ILE A 288 2.36 17.35 -3.05
N ILE A 289 2.17 17.22 -1.74
CA ILE A 289 0.94 17.47 -1.02
C ILE A 289 1.18 18.66 -0.09
N GLU A 290 0.58 19.81 -0.39
CA GLU A 290 0.85 21.05 0.35
C GLU A 290 0.29 20.98 1.77
N LYS A 291 -0.94 20.47 1.92
CA LYS A 291 -1.58 20.30 3.23
C LYS A 291 -2.27 18.95 3.28
N ALA A 292 -1.96 18.14 4.29
CA ALA A 292 -2.76 16.98 4.63
C ALA A 292 -3.10 16.98 6.11
N ARG A 293 -4.34 16.65 6.44
CA ARG A 293 -4.80 16.52 7.82
C ARG A 293 -5.67 15.27 7.93
N PHE A 294 -5.50 14.51 9.00
CA PHE A 294 -6.36 13.39 9.32
C PHE A 294 -6.83 13.52 10.77
N ASP A 295 -8.08 13.93 10.95
CA ASP A 295 -8.80 13.89 12.22
C ASP A 295 -9.34 12.47 12.37
N TYR A 296 -8.69 11.70 13.23
CA TYR A 296 -8.96 10.27 13.38
C TYR A 296 -9.75 9.99 14.65
N ARG A 297 -10.70 9.07 14.52
CA ARG A 297 -11.40 8.42 15.63
C ARG A 297 -11.25 6.92 15.47
N LEU A 298 -10.30 6.36 16.21
CA LEU A 298 -9.99 4.94 16.15
C LEU A 298 -10.77 4.20 17.24
N LEU A 299 -11.39 3.11 16.86
CA LEU A 299 -12.17 2.23 17.74
C LEU A 299 -11.52 0.86 17.73
N PHE A 300 -11.24 0.33 18.92
CA PHE A 300 -10.81 -1.05 19.10
C PHE A 300 -11.86 -1.71 19.97
N GLY A 301 -12.59 -2.66 19.40
CA GLY A 301 -13.53 -3.50 20.13
C GLY A 301 -12.91 -4.84 20.47
N GLU A 302 -13.74 -5.75 20.98
CA GLU A 302 -13.30 -7.11 21.25
C GLU A 302 -12.86 -7.81 19.96
N HIS A 303 -13.67 -7.81 18.90
CA HIS A 303 -13.34 -8.52 17.66
C HIS A 303 -13.12 -7.63 16.44
N PHE A 304 -13.02 -6.31 16.62
CA PHE A 304 -12.83 -5.37 15.53
C PHE A 304 -11.83 -4.25 15.82
N VAL A 305 -11.26 -3.70 14.75
CA VAL A 305 -10.52 -2.43 14.75
C VAL A 305 -11.10 -1.57 13.63
N ALA A 306 -11.47 -0.32 13.94
CA ALA A 306 -12.10 0.58 13.00
C ALA A 306 -11.55 2.01 13.04
N ILE A 307 -11.56 2.64 11.88
CA ILE A 307 -11.59 4.09 11.70
C ILE A 307 -13.07 4.46 11.61
N ASP A 308 -13.58 5.16 12.61
CA ASP A 308 -15.00 5.53 12.68
C ASP A 308 -15.40 6.51 11.57
N SER A 309 -16.68 6.45 11.20
CA SER A 309 -17.28 7.28 10.14
C SER A 309 -17.27 8.79 10.43
N SER A 310 -17.10 9.20 11.68
CA SER A 310 -16.90 10.61 12.04
C SER A 310 -15.49 11.13 11.77
N SER A 311 -14.53 10.25 11.43
CA SER A 311 -13.18 10.63 11.03
C SER A 311 -13.20 11.47 9.74
N LYS A 312 -12.27 12.42 9.63
CA LYS A 312 -12.15 13.31 8.48
C LYS A 312 -10.71 13.36 8.01
N ALA A 313 -10.50 13.12 6.73
CA ALA A 313 -9.23 13.36 6.06
C ALA A 313 -9.36 14.56 5.14
N GLN A 314 -8.31 15.37 5.06
CA GLN A 314 -8.21 16.50 4.17
C GLN A 314 -6.91 16.40 3.39
N LEU A 315 -6.99 16.58 2.08
CA LEU A 315 -5.88 16.67 1.15
C LEU A 315 -6.02 17.97 0.36
N ASN A 316 -5.17 18.95 0.62
CA ASN A 316 -5.34 20.32 0.15
C ASN A 316 -6.75 20.84 0.48
N ALA A 317 -7.62 21.15 -0.50
CA ALA A 317 -9.03 21.49 -0.22
C ALA A 317 -9.99 20.30 -0.28
N ILE A 318 -9.55 19.11 -0.73
CA ILE A 318 -10.37 17.91 -0.83
C ILE A 318 -10.63 17.38 0.58
N LYS A 319 -11.90 17.27 0.95
CA LYS A 319 -12.34 16.68 2.22
C LYS A 319 -12.91 15.29 1.97
N VAL A 320 -12.48 14.33 2.77
CA VAL A 320 -12.84 12.92 2.68
C VAL A 320 -13.31 12.44 4.04
N GLN A 321 -14.36 11.63 4.07
CA GLN A 321 -14.88 10.95 5.25
C GLN A 321 -14.60 9.45 5.08
N PRO A 322 -13.44 8.96 5.56
CA PRO A 322 -13.12 7.55 5.52
C PRO A 322 -13.76 6.79 6.67
N PHE A 323 -14.26 5.60 6.39
CA PHE A 323 -14.55 4.57 7.37
C PHE A 323 -13.84 3.30 6.93
N ALA A 324 -13.14 2.65 7.84
CA ALA A 324 -12.50 1.37 7.57
C ALA A 324 -12.68 0.48 8.78
N GLU A 325 -13.01 -0.79 8.58
CA GLU A 325 -13.18 -1.75 9.66
C GLU A 325 -12.58 -3.08 9.28
N TYR A 326 -11.84 -3.66 10.22
CA TYR A 326 -11.44 -5.05 10.23
C TYR A 326 -12.16 -5.76 11.37
N ASN A 327 -13.00 -6.75 11.05
CA ASN A 327 -13.85 -7.44 12.01
C ASN A 327 -13.67 -8.96 11.90
N THR A 328 -13.68 -9.67 13.03
CA THR A 328 -13.45 -11.11 13.15
C THR A 328 -14.51 -11.84 14.01
N GLU A 329 -15.61 -11.18 14.37
CA GLU A 329 -16.62 -11.69 15.31
C GLU A 329 -17.34 -12.95 14.81
N LYS A 330 -17.69 -13.01 13.53
CA LYS A 330 -18.24 -14.22 12.90
C LYS A 330 -17.31 -14.68 11.78
N ASP A 331 -17.21 -13.86 10.74
CA ASP A 331 -16.28 -14.00 9.62
C ASP A 331 -15.14 -12.97 9.72
N THR A 332 -14.08 -13.17 8.93
CA THR A 332 -13.06 -12.13 8.72
C THR A 332 -13.52 -11.16 7.64
N LEU A 333 -13.97 -9.99 8.07
CA LEU A 333 -14.57 -8.95 7.25
C LEU A 333 -13.66 -7.73 7.16
N TYR A 334 -13.50 -7.22 5.94
CA TYR A 334 -12.83 -5.96 5.64
C TYR A 334 -13.86 -5.02 5.02
N THR A 335 -14.14 -3.90 5.69
CA THR A 335 -15.05 -2.86 5.18
C THR A 335 -14.26 -1.58 4.95
N LEU A 336 -14.47 -0.94 3.79
CA LEU A 336 -13.94 0.37 3.46
C LEU A 336 -15.05 1.19 2.82
N ARG A 337 -15.39 2.31 3.45
CA ARG A 337 -16.29 3.31 2.90
C ARG A 337 -15.56 4.64 2.79
N VAL A 338 -15.74 5.31 1.68
CA VAL A 338 -15.11 6.62 1.43
C VAL A 338 -16.18 7.54 0.88
N ALA A 339 -16.39 8.69 1.52
CA ALA A 339 -17.25 9.73 1.01
C ALA A 339 -16.46 11.02 0.77
N ILE A 340 -16.66 11.63 -0.38
CA ILE A 340 -16.28 13.03 -0.66
C ILE A 340 -17.59 13.82 -0.68
N PRO A 341 -17.85 14.68 0.31
CA PRO A 341 -19.02 15.56 0.31
C PRO A 341 -19.08 16.43 -0.94
N ASN A 342 -20.25 17.00 -1.23
CA ASN A 342 -20.43 17.84 -2.41
C ASN A 342 -19.38 18.96 -2.44
N MET A 343 -18.60 19.03 -3.52
CA MET A 343 -17.55 20.03 -3.73
C MET A 343 -17.51 20.48 -5.18
N LYS A 344 -16.98 21.70 -5.41
CA LYS A 344 -16.80 22.21 -6.77
C LYS A 344 -15.76 21.37 -7.51
N ALA A 345 -16.03 21.13 -8.79
CA ALA A 345 -15.14 20.37 -9.67
C ALA A 345 -13.76 21.02 -9.78
N GLN A 346 -13.72 22.35 -9.94
CA GLN A 346 -12.47 23.10 -10.04
C GLN A 346 -11.62 22.95 -8.79
N ASP A 347 -12.22 23.09 -7.59
CA ASP A 347 -11.51 22.98 -6.32
C ASP A 347 -10.89 21.59 -6.13
N PHE A 348 -11.55 20.54 -6.65
CA PHE A 348 -10.99 19.19 -6.64
C PHE A 348 -9.75 19.10 -7.53
N ILE A 349 -9.84 19.57 -8.78
CA ILE A 349 -8.74 19.52 -9.76
C ILE A 349 -7.52 20.30 -9.24
N THR A 350 -7.72 21.52 -8.75
CA THR A 350 -6.61 22.35 -8.22
C THR A 350 -6.03 21.82 -6.91
N SER A 351 -6.73 20.92 -6.23
CA SER A 351 -6.28 20.27 -5.00
C SER A 351 -5.61 18.93 -5.24
N LEU A 352 -5.57 18.41 -6.47
CA LEU A 352 -4.84 17.19 -6.78
C LEU A 352 -3.34 17.38 -6.52
N PRO A 353 -2.65 16.40 -5.90
CA PRO A 353 -1.20 16.48 -5.66
C PRO A 353 -0.41 16.74 -6.94
N LYS A 354 0.45 17.76 -6.90
CA LYS A 354 1.37 18.10 -8.01
C LYS A 354 2.29 16.92 -8.29
N GLY A 355 2.56 16.64 -9.56
CA GLY A 355 3.39 15.52 -10.00
C GLY A 355 2.71 14.14 -10.01
N LEU A 356 1.52 14.00 -9.42
CA LEU A 356 0.73 12.76 -9.44
C LEU A 356 -0.28 12.69 -10.60
N PHE A 357 -0.79 13.85 -11.03
CA PHE A 357 -1.86 13.99 -12.03
C PHE A 357 -1.47 14.98 -13.14
N THR A 358 -0.31 14.77 -13.78
CA THR A 358 0.23 15.73 -14.77
C THR A 358 -0.72 15.96 -15.93
N HIS A 359 -1.45 14.93 -16.37
CA HIS A 359 -2.38 15.07 -17.51
C HIS A 359 -3.63 15.91 -17.20
N PHE A 360 -3.86 16.24 -15.93
CA PHE A 360 -4.94 17.10 -15.46
C PHE A 360 -4.47 18.54 -15.24
N GLU A 361 -3.16 18.83 -15.36
CA GLU A 361 -2.64 20.18 -15.23
C GLU A 361 -3.24 21.08 -16.33
N GLY A 362 -3.76 22.23 -15.91
CA GLY A 362 -4.47 23.16 -16.79
C GLY A 362 -5.91 22.76 -17.15
N MET A 363 -6.46 21.69 -16.54
CA MET A 363 -7.88 21.34 -16.70
C MET A 363 -8.77 22.36 -15.99
N GLU A 364 -9.82 22.79 -16.67
CA GLU A 364 -10.82 23.72 -16.15
C GLU A 364 -12.20 23.07 -16.19
N ALA A 365 -12.92 23.09 -15.08
CA ALA A 365 -14.22 22.47 -14.92
C ALA A 365 -15.18 23.34 -14.11
N VAL A 366 -16.46 23.28 -14.44
CA VAL A 366 -17.55 23.94 -13.72
C VAL A 366 -18.50 22.91 -13.13
N GLY A 367 -19.35 23.34 -12.19
CA GLY A 367 -20.28 22.48 -11.48
C GLY A 367 -19.67 21.83 -10.24
N SER A 368 -20.39 20.89 -9.67
CA SER A 368 -20.05 20.23 -8.43
C SER A 368 -20.34 18.73 -8.48
N PHE A 369 -19.74 17.99 -7.56
CA PHE A 369 -19.98 16.57 -7.42
C PHE A 369 -19.82 16.10 -5.98
N ASP A 370 -20.50 15.01 -5.65
CA ASP A 370 -20.19 14.18 -4.48
C ASP A 370 -19.85 12.75 -4.93
N TYR A 371 -19.03 12.08 -4.12
CA TYR A 371 -18.57 10.72 -4.40
C TYR A 371 -18.74 9.83 -3.17
N LYS A 372 -19.18 8.59 -3.41
CA LYS A 372 -19.27 7.53 -2.39
C LYS A 372 -18.72 6.23 -2.93
N LEU A 373 -17.89 5.57 -2.13
CA LEU A 373 -17.41 4.21 -2.33
C LEU A 373 -17.84 3.37 -1.14
N ASP A 374 -18.42 2.20 -1.41
CA ASP A 374 -18.67 1.13 -0.43
C ASP A 374 -18.00 -0.15 -0.93
N PHE A 375 -17.00 -0.60 -0.18
CA PHE A 375 -16.27 -1.82 -0.45
C PHE A 375 -16.33 -2.72 0.78
N GLN A 376 -16.73 -3.96 0.57
CA GLN A 376 -16.76 -4.97 1.61
C GLN A 376 -16.25 -6.29 1.08
N PHE A 377 -15.27 -6.86 1.77
CA PHE A 377 -14.68 -8.14 1.44
C PHE A 377 -14.77 -9.07 2.65
N ASN A 378 -15.54 -10.14 2.48
CA ASN A 378 -15.59 -11.25 3.43
C ASN A 378 -14.59 -12.34 2.98
N LYS A 379 -13.56 -12.59 3.79
CA LYS A 379 -12.53 -13.60 3.49
C LYS A 379 -13.11 -15.02 3.47
N ASN A 380 -14.11 -15.29 4.31
CA ASN A 380 -14.78 -16.58 4.45
C ASN A 380 -15.79 -16.82 3.33
N ASN A 381 -16.38 -15.75 2.78
CA ASN A 381 -17.21 -15.80 1.58
C ASN A 381 -16.76 -14.78 0.51
N PRO A 382 -15.66 -15.08 -0.23
CA PRO A 382 -15.11 -14.14 -1.21
C PRO A 382 -16.07 -13.73 -2.33
N ASN A 383 -17.06 -14.55 -2.66
CA ASN A 383 -18.03 -14.25 -3.72
C ASN A 383 -19.04 -13.16 -3.32
N ALA A 384 -19.23 -12.90 -2.01
CA ALA A 384 -20.11 -11.86 -1.49
C ALA A 384 -19.47 -10.45 -1.47
N LEU A 385 -18.52 -10.20 -2.39
CA LEU A 385 -17.81 -8.92 -2.46
C LEU A 385 -18.76 -7.76 -2.81
N VAL A 386 -18.84 -6.77 -1.93
CA VAL A 386 -19.50 -5.49 -2.21
C VAL A 386 -18.45 -4.53 -2.80
N PHE A 387 -18.81 -3.92 -3.92
CA PHE A 387 -18.07 -2.84 -4.56
C PHE A 387 -19.10 -1.96 -5.25
N ASP A 388 -19.51 -0.90 -4.58
CA ASP A 388 -20.42 0.12 -5.07
C ASP A 388 -19.70 1.47 -5.10
N SER A 389 -19.65 2.09 -6.27
CA SER A 389 -18.96 3.36 -6.51
C SER A 389 -19.93 4.29 -7.22
N LYS A 390 -20.27 5.39 -6.56
CA LYS A 390 -21.30 6.35 -7.00
C LYS A 390 -20.71 7.75 -7.02
N LEU A 391 -20.81 8.39 -8.18
CA LEU A 391 -20.52 9.81 -8.34
C LEU A 391 -21.79 10.51 -8.78
N ARG A 392 -22.26 11.47 -7.99
CA ARG A 392 -23.39 12.33 -8.33
C ARG A 392 -22.84 13.69 -8.74
N LYS A 393 -23.30 14.18 -9.89
CA LYS A 393 -22.79 15.40 -10.50
C LYS A 393 -23.92 16.40 -10.70
N GLU A 394 -23.63 17.66 -10.44
CA GLU A 394 -24.56 18.79 -10.58
C GLU A 394 -23.90 19.82 -11.48
N GLY A 395 -24.40 19.96 -12.71
CA GLY A 395 -23.84 20.91 -13.68
C GLY A 395 -22.37 20.66 -14.08
N LEU A 396 -21.81 19.49 -13.76
CA LEU A 396 -20.40 19.17 -14.02
C LEU A 396 -20.11 19.19 -15.53
N ARG A 397 -19.23 20.10 -15.96
CA ARG A 397 -18.73 20.20 -17.34
C ARG A 397 -17.26 20.56 -17.35
N ILE A 398 -16.49 19.93 -18.24
CA ILE A 398 -15.10 20.30 -18.49
C ILE A 398 -15.11 21.41 -19.56
N LEU A 399 -14.50 22.55 -19.25
CA LEU A 399 -14.32 23.66 -20.19
C LEU A 399 -13.01 23.52 -20.98
N LYS A 400 -11.98 22.96 -20.33
CA LYS A 400 -10.66 22.75 -20.91
C LYS A 400 -10.07 21.47 -20.36
N TYR A 401 -9.61 20.57 -21.23
CA TYR A 401 -9.18 19.23 -20.81
C TYR A 401 -7.75 19.15 -20.24
N GLY A 402 -6.99 20.25 -20.26
CA GLY A 402 -5.58 20.25 -19.83
C GLY A 402 -4.67 19.59 -20.89
N GLU A 403 -3.59 18.93 -20.46
CA GLU A 403 -2.66 18.23 -21.37
C GLU A 403 -3.31 17.03 -22.09
N ALA A 404 -4.26 16.34 -21.45
CA ALA A 404 -4.99 15.25 -22.08
C ALA A 404 -6.14 15.79 -22.95
N ASP A 405 -5.82 16.28 -24.16
CA ASP A 405 -6.82 16.70 -25.17
C ASP A 405 -7.70 15.51 -25.62
N LEU A 406 -8.75 15.20 -24.84
CA LEU A 406 -9.62 14.05 -25.07
C LEU A 406 -10.43 14.17 -26.37
N ASP A 407 -10.73 15.40 -26.81
CA ASP A 407 -11.50 15.68 -28.02
C ASP A 407 -10.76 15.23 -29.29
N LYS A 408 -9.42 15.07 -29.23
CA LYS A 408 -8.62 14.55 -30.35
C LYS A 408 -9.08 13.18 -30.85
N LEU A 409 -9.79 12.39 -30.05
CA LEU A 409 -10.37 11.13 -30.53
C LEU A 409 -11.36 11.33 -31.67
N ASN A 410 -12.00 12.50 -31.76
CA ASN A 410 -12.98 12.81 -32.79
C ASN A 410 -12.35 13.38 -34.06
N THR A 411 -11.05 13.67 -34.05
CA THR A 411 -10.32 14.26 -35.18
C THR A 411 -9.20 13.33 -35.64
N ALA A 412 -8.49 13.73 -36.70
CA ALA A 412 -7.27 13.03 -37.11
C ALA A 412 -6.12 13.45 -36.22
N PHE A 413 -5.35 12.49 -35.69
CA PHE A 413 -4.21 12.77 -34.82
C PHE A 413 -3.05 11.81 -35.08
N THR A 414 -1.84 12.18 -34.66
CA THR A 414 -0.70 11.28 -34.69
C THR A 414 -0.54 10.60 -33.35
N TYR A 415 -0.66 9.27 -33.35
CA TYR A 415 -0.37 8.42 -32.21
C TYR A 415 1.10 8.01 -32.24
N ARG A 416 1.75 8.01 -31.07
CA ARG A 416 3.10 7.50 -30.90
C ARG A 416 3.20 6.71 -29.60
N ALA A 417 3.41 5.40 -29.71
CA ALA A 417 3.63 4.56 -28.55
C ALA A 417 4.97 4.92 -27.88
N ILE A 418 5.04 4.86 -26.54
CA ILE A 418 6.29 5.02 -25.78
C ILE A 418 6.57 3.70 -25.06
N GLU A 419 7.74 3.13 -25.30
CA GLU A 419 8.18 1.88 -24.68
C GLU A 419 9.47 2.07 -23.93
N ASN A 420 9.46 1.84 -22.61
CA ASN A 420 10.63 2.04 -21.75
C ASN A 420 11.29 3.43 -21.93
N GLY A 421 10.47 4.47 -22.18
CA GLY A 421 10.94 5.82 -22.44
C GLY A 421 11.36 6.10 -23.90
N VAL A 422 11.36 5.09 -24.77
CA VAL A 422 11.72 5.22 -26.18
C VAL A 422 10.48 5.46 -27.04
N PRO A 423 10.37 6.59 -27.74
CA PRO A 423 9.29 6.84 -28.69
C PRO A 423 9.39 5.86 -29.87
N GLN A 424 8.29 5.17 -30.16
CA GLN A 424 8.16 4.29 -31.31
C GLN A 424 7.78 5.09 -32.58
N ARG A 425 7.62 4.38 -33.70
CA ARG A 425 7.18 4.97 -34.96
C ARG A 425 5.83 5.71 -34.78
N PRO A 426 5.66 6.92 -35.33
CA PRO A 426 4.37 7.59 -35.35
C PRO A 426 3.39 6.89 -36.31
N ILE A 427 2.12 6.83 -35.92
CA ILE A 427 1.00 6.33 -36.72
C ILE A 427 -0.04 7.44 -36.80
N VAL A 428 -0.44 7.81 -38.01
CA VAL A 428 -1.55 8.75 -38.19
C VAL A 428 -2.87 7.98 -38.05
N VAL A 429 -3.73 8.45 -37.14
CA VAL A 429 -5.06 7.91 -36.90
C VAL A 429 -6.06 8.81 -37.60
N GLY A 430 -6.40 8.45 -38.83
CA GLY A 430 -7.35 9.20 -39.65
C GLY A 430 -7.20 8.90 -41.14
N PRO A 431 -8.04 9.50 -42.00
CA PRO A 431 -8.17 9.14 -43.41
C PRO A 431 -6.89 9.29 -44.26
N SER A 432 -5.94 10.14 -43.83
CA SER A 432 -4.67 10.33 -44.53
C SER A 432 -3.69 9.15 -44.39
N ASN A 433 -3.95 8.22 -43.46
CA ASN A 433 -3.20 6.98 -43.34
C ASN A 433 -3.89 5.89 -44.18
N PRO A 434 -3.24 5.32 -45.21
CA PRO A 434 -3.85 4.26 -46.03
C PRO A 434 -4.17 2.98 -45.25
N ASN A 435 -3.54 2.77 -44.08
CA ASN A 435 -3.83 1.64 -43.19
C ASN A 435 -4.88 1.96 -42.12
N PHE A 436 -5.38 3.20 -42.03
CA PHE A 436 -6.50 3.53 -41.16
C PHE A 436 -7.77 2.91 -41.73
N THR A 437 -8.47 2.14 -40.90
CA THR A 437 -9.67 1.40 -41.32
C THR A 437 -10.88 1.90 -40.55
N PRO A 438 -11.86 2.53 -41.22
CA PRO A 438 -13.15 2.87 -40.63
C PRO A 438 -13.84 1.64 -40.03
N LEU A 439 -14.63 1.81 -38.97
CA LEU A 439 -15.21 0.69 -38.21
C LEU A 439 -16.09 -0.23 -39.07
N ASP A 440 -16.83 0.33 -40.03
CA ASP A 440 -17.69 -0.39 -40.97
C ASP A 440 -16.90 -1.20 -42.02
N GLN A 441 -15.60 -0.90 -42.21
CA GLN A 441 -14.69 -1.65 -43.07
C GLN A 441 -13.87 -2.71 -42.31
N ILE A 442 -14.17 -2.92 -41.02
CA ILE A 442 -13.59 -3.99 -40.22
C ILE A 442 -14.56 -5.17 -40.16
N SER A 443 -14.07 -6.38 -40.47
CA SER A 443 -14.87 -7.62 -40.40
C SER A 443 -15.74 -7.67 -39.13
N PRO A 444 -17.08 -7.85 -39.26
CA PRO A 444 -17.97 -7.94 -38.11
C PRO A 444 -17.58 -9.06 -37.14
N TYR A 445 -16.99 -10.14 -37.66
CA TYR A 445 -16.46 -11.22 -36.82
C TYR A 445 -15.35 -10.74 -35.91
N LEU A 446 -14.42 -9.90 -36.41
CA LEU A 446 -13.35 -9.36 -35.58
C LEU A 446 -13.90 -8.46 -34.47
N GLN A 447 -14.83 -7.56 -34.82
CA GLN A 447 -15.48 -6.68 -33.84
C GLN A 447 -16.12 -7.51 -32.73
N LYS A 448 -16.92 -8.51 -33.10
CA LYS A 448 -17.58 -9.44 -32.17
C LYS A 448 -16.60 -10.26 -31.33
N SER A 449 -15.51 -10.78 -31.92
CA SER A 449 -14.52 -11.60 -31.22
C SER A 449 -13.72 -10.78 -30.21
N VAL A 450 -13.26 -9.59 -30.59
CA VAL A 450 -12.51 -8.70 -29.68
C VAL A 450 -13.40 -8.22 -28.55
N LEU A 451 -14.64 -7.78 -28.84
CA LEU A 451 -15.61 -7.43 -27.81
C LEU A 451 -15.87 -8.61 -26.87
N THR A 452 -16.06 -9.82 -27.38
CA THR A 452 -16.32 -11.00 -26.53
C THR A 452 -15.13 -11.37 -25.64
N SER A 453 -13.90 -11.22 -26.14
CA SER A 453 -12.67 -11.58 -25.42
C SER A 453 -12.25 -10.51 -24.41
N GLU A 454 -12.22 -9.25 -24.81
CA GLU A 454 -11.69 -8.14 -24.01
C GLU A 454 -12.76 -7.45 -23.16
N ASP A 455 -13.93 -7.17 -23.74
CA ASP A 455 -14.96 -6.33 -23.12
C ASP A 455 -16.38 -6.58 -23.66
N PRO A 456 -17.08 -7.61 -23.17
CA PRO A 456 -18.37 -8.04 -23.72
C PRO A 456 -19.50 -7.02 -23.60
N SER A 457 -19.38 -6.09 -22.65
CA SER A 457 -20.39 -5.07 -22.34
C SER A 457 -19.95 -3.68 -22.81
N PHE A 458 -18.93 -3.59 -23.66
CA PHE A 458 -18.34 -2.33 -24.09
C PHE A 458 -19.39 -1.31 -24.55
N MET A 459 -20.37 -1.76 -25.34
CA MET A 459 -21.42 -0.89 -25.89
C MET A 459 -22.40 -0.36 -24.84
N SER A 460 -22.51 -0.98 -23.66
CA SER A 460 -23.50 -0.63 -22.63
C SER A 460 -22.93 -0.04 -21.35
N HIS A 461 -21.69 -0.37 -20.97
CA HIS A 461 -21.08 0.18 -19.76
C HIS A 461 -20.55 1.61 -19.96
N ARG A 462 -20.27 2.34 -18.87
CA ARG A 462 -19.73 3.71 -18.88
C ARG A 462 -18.28 3.75 -18.41
N GLY A 463 -17.40 3.14 -19.18
CA GLY A 463 -15.96 3.01 -18.87
C GLY A 463 -15.55 1.85 -17.97
N PHE A 464 -16.37 1.41 -17.01
CA PHE A 464 -16.01 0.36 -16.04
C PHE A 464 -17.08 -0.74 -15.95
N ILE A 465 -16.65 -1.96 -15.62
CA ILE A 465 -17.55 -3.09 -15.34
C ILE A 465 -17.32 -3.53 -13.89
N ASN A 466 -18.19 -3.09 -12.98
CA ASN A 466 -18.08 -3.40 -11.55
C ASN A 466 -17.98 -4.91 -11.28
N GLU A 467 -18.76 -5.72 -12.00
CA GLU A 467 -18.71 -7.18 -11.85
C GLU A 467 -17.36 -7.76 -12.32
N ALA A 468 -16.77 -7.25 -13.38
CA ALA A 468 -15.44 -7.70 -13.83
C ALA A 468 -14.34 -7.34 -12.82
N PHE A 469 -14.43 -6.16 -12.20
CA PHE A 469 -13.55 -5.77 -11.09
C PHE A 469 -13.72 -6.72 -9.89
N LYS A 470 -14.96 -6.98 -9.48
CA LYS A 470 -15.25 -7.92 -8.38
C LYS A 470 -14.66 -9.30 -8.64
N GLN A 471 -14.95 -9.88 -9.80
CA GLN A 471 -14.45 -11.20 -10.19
C GLN A 471 -12.92 -11.24 -10.31
N SER A 472 -12.29 -10.17 -10.77
CA SER A 472 -10.82 -10.04 -10.81
C SER A 472 -10.22 -10.01 -9.41
N ILE A 473 -10.79 -9.22 -8.49
CA ILE A 473 -10.34 -9.15 -7.10
C ILE A 473 -10.47 -10.53 -6.44
N VAL A 474 -11.64 -11.17 -6.54
CA VAL A 474 -11.90 -12.50 -5.97
C VAL A 474 -10.93 -13.55 -6.53
N LYS A 475 -10.73 -13.59 -7.85
CA LYS A 475 -9.80 -14.53 -8.48
C LYS A 475 -8.36 -14.27 -8.07
N ASN A 476 -7.93 -13.02 -8.02
CA ASN A 476 -6.55 -12.67 -7.64
C ASN A 476 -6.27 -13.06 -6.19
N ILE A 477 -7.21 -12.81 -5.28
CA ILE A 477 -7.12 -13.22 -3.88
C ILE A 477 -7.07 -14.75 -3.76
N ARG A 478 -7.97 -15.49 -4.42
CA ARG A 478 -7.98 -16.96 -4.40
C ARG A 478 -6.68 -17.57 -4.91
N THR A 479 -6.15 -17.05 -6.01
CA THR A 479 -4.92 -17.57 -6.63
C THR A 479 -3.64 -17.03 -6.00
N LYS A 480 -3.74 -16.06 -5.07
CA LYS A 480 -2.62 -15.28 -4.52
C LYS A 480 -1.68 -14.71 -5.60
N LYS A 481 -2.22 -14.47 -6.80
CA LYS A 481 -1.50 -14.05 -8.01
C LYS A 481 -2.36 -13.05 -8.77
N PHE A 482 -1.72 -12.14 -9.51
CA PHE A 482 -2.43 -11.26 -10.45
C PHE A 482 -2.82 -12.05 -11.72
N ALA A 483 -3.81 -12.94 -11.59
CA ALA A 483 -4.18 -13.91 -12.60
C ALA A 483 -5.15 -13.37 -13.66
N ARG A 484 -5.93 -12.31 -13.36
CA ARG A 484 -6.89 -11.73 -14.32
C ARG A 484 -6.96 -10.20 -14.17
N GLY A 485 -6.88 -9.48 -15.28
CA GLY A 485 -7.13 -8.04 -15.34
C GLY A 485 -8.63 -7.71 -15.47
N ALA A 486 -9.03 -6.51 -15.04
CA ALA A 486 -10.38 -5.98 -15.14
C ALA A 486 -10.46 -4.71 -16.01
N SER A 487 -9.48 -4.48 -16.90
CA SER A 487 -9.45 -3.27 -17.74
C SER A 487 -10.37 -3.43 -18.93
N THR A 488 -11.30 -2.49 -19.11
CA THR A 488 -12.22 -2.38 -20.26
C THR A 488 -11.50 -1.86 -21.50
N ILE A 489 -12.12 -1.94 -22.67
CA ILE A 489 -11.59 -1.33 -23.90
C ILE A 489 -11.40 0.18 -23.71
N SER A 490 -12.31 0.86 -23.01
CA SER A 490 -12.19 2.29 -22.69
C SER A 490 -10.93 2.61 -21.89
N MET A 491 -10.64 1.79 -20.87
CA MET A 491 -9.41 1.88 -20.09
C MET A 491 -8.16 1.64 -20.92
N GLN A 492 -8.20 0.64 -21.79
CA GLN A 492 -7.09 0.35 -22.69
C GLN A 492 -6.86 1.47 -23.72
N LEU A 493 -7.93 2.03 -24.29
CA LEU A 493 -7.89 3.16 -25.21
C LEU A 493 -7.26 4.38 -24.55
N VAL A 494 -7.75 4.78 -23.37
CA VAL A 494 -7.21 5.93 -22.65
C VAL A 494 -5.73 5.74 -22.30
N LYS A 495 -5.40 4.56 -21.78
CA LYS A 495 -4.02 4.18 -21.47
C LYS A 495 -3.10 4.28 -22.69
N ASN A 496 -3.57 3.89 -23.87
CA ASN A 496 -2.74 3.88 -25.08
C ASN A 496 -2.63 5.28 -25.70
N VAL A 497 -3.73 6.04 -25.77
CA VAL A 497 -3.79 7.30 -26.55
C VAL A 497 -3.34 8.53 -25.76
N PHE A 498 -3.54 8.54 -24.43
CA PHE A 498 -3.29 9.72 -23.60
C PHE A 498 -2.18 9.52 -22.57
N LEU A 499 -1.93 8.28 -22.15
CA LEU A 499 -1.00 7.99 -21.07
C LEU A 499 0.23 7.23 -21.58
N THR A 500 1.28 7.20 -20.76
CA THR A 500 2.48 6.39 -21.04
C THR A 500 2.24 4.92 -20.67
N ARG A 501 3.03 3.99 -21.21
CA ARG A 501 2.95 2.54 -20.86
C ARG A 501 3.53 2.19 -19.48
N GLU A 502 3.78 3.18 -18.64
CA GLU A 502 4.45 3.01 -17.35
C GLU A 502 3.57 2.28 -16.34
N LYS A 503 4.18 1.58 -15.38
CA LYS A 503 3.43 0.81 -14.38
C LYS A 503 3.48 1.49 -13.01
N THR A 504 3.03 2.75 -12.98
CA THR A 504 2.95 3.57 -11.77
C THR A 504 1.51 3.66 -11.24
N LEU A 505 1.36 3.94 -9.95
CA LEU A 505 0.07 4.20 -9.31
C LEU A 505 -0.59 5.48 -9.86
N SER A 506 0.18 6.57 -9.99
CA SER A 506 -0.25 7.84 -10.62
C SER A 506 -0.95 7.61 -11.94
N ARG A 507 -0.26 6.98 -12.90
CA ARG A 507 -0.78 6.69 -14.23
C ARG A 507 -2.06 5.84 -14.17
N LYS A 508 -2.18 4.92 -13.21
CA LYS A 508 -3.40 4.12 -13.07
C LYS A 508 -4.58 4.94 -12.54
N LEU A 509 -4.33 5.88 -11.63
CA LEU A 509 -5.35 6.80 -11.13
C LEU A 509 -5.79 7.78 -12.22
N GLU A 510 -4.84 8.34 -12.99
CA GLU A 510 -5.14 9.17 -14.16
C GLU A 510 -5.97 8.42 -15.20
N GLU A 511 -5.64 7.16 -15.49
CA GLU A 511 -6.42 6.30 -16.40
C GLU A 511 -7.87 6.20 -15.95
N ILE A 512 -8.12 5.95 -14.67
CA ILE A 512 -9.48 5.85 -14.13
C ILE A 512 -10.22 7.19 -14.28
N LEU A 513 -9.59 8.30 -13.93
CA LEU A 513 -10.22 9.62 -14.01
C LEU A 513 -10.50 10.03 -15.47
N LEU A 514 -9.56 9.84 -16.39
CA LEU A 514 -9.73 10.16 -17.81
C LEU A 514 -10.79 9.27 -18.48
N VAL A 515 -10.83 7.97 -18.17
CA VAL A 515 -11.89 7.07 -18.64
C VAL A 515 -13.25 7.54 -18.14
N TYR A 516 -13.33 7.93 -16.87
CA TYR A 516 -14.57 8.45 -16.30
C TYR A 516 -15.04 9.69 -17.06
N ILE A 517 -14.15 10.66 -17.31
CA ILE A 517 -14.46 11.89 -18.06
C ILE A 517 -14.90 11.57 -19.49
N LEU A 518 -14.12 10.76 -20.22
CA LEU A 518 -14.38 10.36 -21.59
C LEU A 518 -15.78 9.76 -21.76
N GLU A 519 -16.11 8.78 -20.91
CA GLU A 519 -17.34 8.00 -20.99
C GLU A 519 -18.57 8.73 -20.46
N ASN A 520 -18.45 9.44 -19.32
CA ASN A 520 -19.60 10.07 -18.67
C ASN A 520 -19.94 11.45 -19.23
N ASN A 521 -19.03 12.07 -19.97
CA ASN A 521 -19.30 13.29 -20.73
C ASN A 521 -19.55 13.01 -22.22
N ARG A 522 -19.49 11.73 -22.66
CA ARG A 522 -19.74 11.30 -24.04
C ARG A 522 -18.90 12.06 -25.06
N ILE A 523 -17.62 12.27 -24.73
CA ILE A 523 -16.68 13.02 -25.57
C ILE A 523 -16.55 12.36 -26.94
N ALA A 524 -16.45 11.02 -26.97
CA ALA A 524 -16.49 10.22 -28.18
C ALA A 524 -17.60 9.17 -28.08
N SER A 525 -18.23 8.84 -29.21
CA SER A 525 -19.21 7.75 -29.28
C SER A 525 -18.52 6.39 -29.07
N LYS A 526 -19.26 5.38 -28.61
CA LYS A 526 -18.73 4.01 -28.44
C LYS A 526 -18.15 3.46 -29.73
N GLN A 527 -18.83 3.71 -30.85
CA GLN A 527 -18.37 3.31 -32.18
C GLN A 527 -17.04 3.99 -32.52
N ARG A 528 -16.93 5.31 -32.31
CA ARG A 528 -15.69 6.03 -32.57
C ARG A 528 -14.55 5.58 -31.66
N MET A 529 -14.82 5.34 -30.38
CA MET A 529 -13.84 4.80 -29.44
C MET A 529 -13.35 3.42 -29.89
N LEU A 530 -14.24 2.56 -30.35
CA LEU A 530 -13.89 1.23 -30.86
C LEU A 530 -13.08 1.30 -32.15
N GLU A 531 -13.45 2.20 -33.07
CA GLU A 531 -12.71 2.46 -34.31
C GLU A 531 -11.28 2.90 -34.02
N VAL A 532 -11.11 3.91 -33.16
CA VAL A 532 -9.78 4.37 -32.76
C VAL A 532 -9.03 3.23 -32.06
N TYR A 533 -9.68 2.48 -31.17
CA TYR A 533 -9.07 1.33 -30.50
C TYR A 533 -8.48 0.33 -31.50
N PHE A 534 -9.25 -0.10 -32.50
CA PHE A 534 -8.78 -1.02 -33.55
C PHE A 534 -7.58 -0.46 -34.34
N ASN A 535 -7.52 0.86 -34.51
CA ASN A 535 -6.49 1.55 -35.28
C ASN A 535 -5.24 1.96 -34.46
N VAL A 536 -5.27 1.90 -33.12
CA VAL A 536 -4.13 2.31 -32.27
C VAL A 536 -3.49 1.17 -31.49
N ILE A 537 -4.21 0.06 -31.25
CA ILE A 537 -3.63 -1.03 -30.48
C ILE A 537 -2.52 -1.73 -31.25
N GLU A 538 -1.59 -2.30 -30.48
CA GLU A 538 -0.50 -3.10 -31.01
C GLU A 538 -1.00 -4.52 -31.26
N TRP A 539 -0.83 -5.01 -32.48
CA TRP A 539 -1.23 -6.35 -32.90
C TRP A 539 -0.05 -7.32 -32.97
N GLY A 540 1.18 -6.81 -33.10
CA GLY A 540 2.42 -7.58 -33.15
C GLY A 540 3.64 -6.66 -32.96
N PRO A 541 4.88 -7.18 -32.99
CA PRO A 541 6.08 -6.36 -32.83
C PRO A 541 6.13 -5.21 -33.85
N ASN A 542 5.92 -3.97 -33.38
CA ASN A 542 5.86 -2.76 -34.22
C ASN A 542 4.75 -2.77 -35.29
N VAL A 543 3.66 -3.50 -35.05
CA VAL A 543 2.48 -3.55 -35.92
C VAL A 543 1.31 -2.92 -35.17
N TYR A 544 0.85 -1.78 -35.66
CA TYR A 544 -0.17 -0.97 -35.00
C TYR A 544 -1.35 -0.72 -35.93
N GLY A 545 -2.55 -0.86 -35.39
CA GLY A 545 -3.78 -0.72 -36.16
C GLY A 545 -4.14 -1.95 -36.99
N ILE A 546 -5.44 -2.14 -37.19
CA ILE A 546 -5.97 -3.36 -37.81
C ILE A 546 -5.62 -3.47 -39.30
N GLY A 547 -5.50 -2.35 -40.03
CA GLY A 547 -5.06 -2.36 -41.43
C GLY A 547 -3.68 -2.99 -41.59
N GLU A 548 -2.70 -2.54 -40.78
CA GLU A 548 -1.36 -3.13 -40.78
C GLU A 548 -1.38 -4.58 -40.30
N ALA A 549 -2.20 -4.91 -39.31
CA ALA A 549 -2.29 -6.27 -38.77
C ALA A 549 -2.85 -7.27 -39.80
N ALA A 550 -3.91 -6.93 -40.52
CA ALA A 550 -4.50 -7.78 -41.55
C ALA A 550 -3.48 -8.09 -42.67
N GLN A 551 -2.69 -7.10 -43.06
CA GLN A 551 -1.60 -7.27 -44.01
C GLN A 551 -0.44 -8.09 -43.42
N PHE A 552 -0.04 -7.79 -42.18
CA PHE A 552 1.07 -8.45 -41.51
C PHE A 552 0.84 -9.95 -41.29
N TYR A 553 -0.36 -10.35 -40.91
CA TYR A 553 -0.69 -11.74 -40.63
C TYR A 553 -1.17 -12.53 -41.86
N PHE A 554 -2.00 -11.89 -42.71
CA PHE A 554 -2.79 -12.62 -43.71
C PHE A 554 -2.69 -12.07 -45.12
N GLN A 555 -2.00 -10.94 -45.35
CA GLN A 555 -1.97 -10.22 -46.62
C GLN A 555 -3.36 -9.84 -47.14
N LYS A 556 -4.27 -9.48 -46.23
CA LYS A 556 -5.68 -9.18 -46.51
C LYS A 556 -6.07 -7.77 -46.10
N LYS A 557 -7.19 -7.28 -46.62
CA LYS A 557 -7.87 -6.11 -46.03
C LYS A 557 -8.63 -6.54 -44.77
N PRO A 558 -8.82 -5.65 -43.78
CA PRO A 558 -9.57 -5.97 -42.56
C PRO A 558 -10.99 -6.49 -42.79
N ALA A 559 -11.67 -6.05 -43.85
CA ALA A 559 -13.00 -6.53 -44.23
C ALA A 559 -12.99 -8.01 -44.66
N ASP A 560 -11.88 -8.49 -45.24
CA ASP A 560 -11.75 -9.82 -45.85
C ASP A 560 -11.30 -10.90 -44.83
N LEU A 561 -11.15 -10.52 -43.56
CA LEU A 561 -10.74 -11.44 -42.51
C LEU A 561 -11.84 -12.45 -42.21
N THR A 562 -11.48 -13.73 -42.32
CA THR A 562 -12.33 -14.87 -41.98
C THR A 562 -12.53 -14.96 -40.46
N LEU A 563 -13.57 -15.67 -40.01
CA LEU A 563 -13.84 -15.88 -38.59
C LEU A 563 -12.63 -16.46 -37.84
N LYS A 564 -11.91 -17.43 -38.42
CA LYS A 564 -10.75 -18.07 -37.77
C LYS A 564 -9.57 -17.11 -37.61
N GLU A 565 -9.33 -16.27 -38.61
CA GLU A 565 -8.34 -15.19 -38.55
C GLU A 565 -8.72 -14.12 -37.51
N CYS A 566 -10.01 -13.79 -37.43
CA CYS A 566 -10.55 -12.87 -36.42
C CYS A 566 -10.40 -13.40 -34.99
N LEU A 567 -10.68 -14.69 -34.78
CA LEU A 567 -10.51 -15.36 -33.48
C LEU A 567 -9.04 -15.40 -33.07
N PHE A 568 -8.12 -15.68 -34.01
CA PHE A 568 -6.68 -15.59 -33.74
C PHE A 568 -6.26 -14.18 -33.33
N LEU A 569 -6.68 -13.16 -34.08
CA LEU A 569 -6.37 -11.77 -33.75
C LEU A 569 -6.91 -11.39 -32.37
N ALA A 570 -8.13 -11.81 -32.02
CA ALA A 570 -8.71 -11.55 -30.71
C ALA A 570 -7.95 -12.22 -29.56
N THR A 571 -7.40 -13.43 -29.74
CA THR A 571 -6.64 -14.13 -28.68
C THR A 571 -5.22 -13.60 -28.47
N ILE A 572 -4.65 -12.87 -29.43
CA ILE A 572 -3.30 -12.29 -29.29
C ILE A 572 -3.31 -10.89 -28.65
N VAL A 573 -4.44 -10.17 -28.64
CA VAL A 573 -4.56 -8.81 -28.07
C VAL A 573 -3.97 -8.67 -26.65
N PRO A 574 -4.12 -9.64 -25.72
CA PRO A 574 -3.50 -9.52 -24.40
C PRO A 574 -1.96 -9.51 -24.40
N LYS A 575 -1.32 -10.16 -25.39
CA LYS A 575 0.14 -10.33 -25.50
C LYS A 575 0.60 -10.35 -26.97
N PRO A 576 0.43 -9.24 -27.73
CA PRO A 576 0.59 -9.23 -29.19
C PRO A 576 2.02 -9.59 -29.62
N LYS A 577 3.03 -9.05 -28.94
CA LYS A 577 4.46 -9.35 -29.21
C LYS A 577 4.86 -10.80 -29.00
N LYS A 578 4.03 -11.60 -28.32
CA LYS A 578 4.28 -13.02 -28.04
C LYS A 578 3.45 -13.95 -28.91
N PHE A 579 2.81 -13.46 -29.97
CA PHE A 579 1.97 -14.29 -30.86
C PHE A 579 2.72 -15.54 -31.37
N MET A 580 4.01 -15.42 -31.70
CA MET A 580 4.86 -16.52 -32.19
C MET A 580 4.89 -17.73 -31.25
N TRP A 581 4.65 -17.55 -29.95
CA TRP A 581 4.61 -18.64 -28.97
C TRP A 581 3.38 -19.54 -29.13
N GLN A 582 2.34 -19.08 -29.83
CA GLN A 582 1.15 -19.86 -30.16
C GLN A 582 1.41 -20.90 -31.25
N PHE A 583 2.53 -20.82 -31.97
CA PHE A 583 2.87 -21.71 -33.07
C PHE A 583 3.93 -22.75 -32.66
N ASP A 584 3.85 -23.92 -33.28
CA ASP A 584 4.88 -24.96 -33.23
C ASP A 584 5.90 -24.81 -34.38
N SER A 585 6.86 -25.73 -34.46
CA SER A 585 7.91 -25.72 -35.48
C SER A 585 7.43 -26.06 -36.90
N SER A 586 6.18 -26.53 -37.05
CA SER A 586 5.53 -26.74 -38.35
C SER A 586 4.79 -25.49 -38.84
N GLY A 587 4.63 -24.48 -37.97
CA GLY A 587 3.83 -23.29 -38.26
C GLY A 587 2.35 -23.48 -37.98
N SER A 588 1.98 -24.56 -37.28
CA SER A 588 0.62 -24.83 -36.82
C SER A 588 0.38 -24.25 -35.42
N LEU A 589 -0.87 -23.92 -35.09
CA LEU A 589 -1.24 -23.50 -33.75
C LEU A 589 -1.09 -24.66 -32.76
N LYS A 590 -0.43 -24.40 -31.63
CA LYS A 590 -0.31 -25.33 -30.51
C LYS A 590 -1.66 -25.64 -29.87
N GLY A 591 -1.76 -26.78 -29.19
CA GLY A 591 -2.98 -27.25 -28.53
C GLY A 591 -3.66 -26.19 -27.65
N TYR A 592 -2.92 -25.51 -26.78
CA TYR A 592 -3.49 -24.47 -25.91
C TYR A 592 -4.07 -23.27 -26.67
N ALA A 593 -3.50 -22.91 -27.82
CA ALA A 593 -3.99 -21.80 -28.64
C ALA A 593 -5.29 -22.18 -29.36
N ASN A 594 -5.36 -23.42 -29.87
CA ASN A 594 -6.60 -23.99 -30.41
C ASN A 594 -7.69 -24.10 -29.34
N GLU A 595 -7.35 -24.51 -28.12
CA GLU A 595 -8.29 -24.55 -26.99
C GLU A 595 -8.84 -23.16 -26.63
N GLN A 596 -8.00 -22.13 -26.64
CA GLN A 596 -8.43 -20.75 -26.42
C GLN A 596 -9.39 -20.27 -27.51
N GLN A 597 -9.08 -20.53 -28.79
CA GLN A 597 -9.99 -20.20 -29.89
C GLN A 597 -11.31 -20.96 -29.77
N ASN A 598 -11.26 -22.28 -29.51
CA ASN A 598 -12.45 -23.11 -29.32
C ASN A 598 -13.31 -22.64 -28.14
N PHE A 599 -12.68 -22.22 -27.04
CA PHE A 599 -13.38 -21.63 -25.90
C PHE A 599 -14.10 -20.35 -26.30
N LEU A 600 -13.42 -19.45 -27.02
CA LEU A 600 -14.00 -18.20 -27.50
C LEU A 600 -15.15 -18.45 -28.49
N THR A 601 -14.98 -19.34 -29.47
CA THR A 601 -16.04 -19.73 -30.42
C THR A 601 -17.27 -20.27 -29.69
N LYS A 602 -17.09 -21.22 -28.75
CA LYS A 602 -18.20 -21.76 -27.94
C LYS A 602 -18.88 -20.68 -27.10
N LEU A 603 -18.12 -19.72 -26.58
CA LEU A 603 -18.67 -18.59 -25.84
C LEU A 603 -19.50 -17.66 -26.74
N MET A 604 -19.02 -17.38 -27.96
CA MET A 604 -19.72 -16.54 -28.93
C MET A 604 -21.02 -17.21 -29.43
N LEU A 605 -21.00 -18.51 -29.73
CA LEU A 605 -22.20 -19.29 -30.07
C LEU A 605 -23.23 -19.27 -28.93
N ARG A 606 -22.79 -19.53 -27.69
CA ARG A 606 -23.67 -19.52 -26.51
C ARG A 606 -24.33 -18.16 -26.26
N ARG A 607 -23.67 -17.07 -26.66
CA ARG A 607 -24.18 -15.70 -26.55
C ARG A 607 -25.02 -15.27 -27.76
N GLY A 608 -25.22 -16.14 -28.76
CA GLY A 608 -25.92 -15.80 -30.00
C GLY A 608 -25.19 -14.77 -30.86
N VAL A 609 -23.88 -14.57 -30.63
CA VAL A 609 -23.05 -13.61 -31.37
C VAL A 609 -22.63 -14.20 -32.73
N LEU A 610 -22.49 -15.53 -32.77
CA LEU A 610 -22.31 -16.35 -33.97
C LEU A 610 -23.47 -17.34 -34.09
N THR A 611 -23.78 -17.74 -35.30
CA THR A 611 -24.66 -18.88 -35.59
C THR A 611 -23.83 -20.12 -35.98
N PRO A 612 -24.40 -21.34 -35.94
CA PRO A 612 -23.71 -22.54 -36.41
C PRO A 612 -23.22 -22.42 -37.86
N GLU A 613 -23.96 -21.73 -38.72
CA GLU A 613 -23.63 -21.51 -40.14
C GLU A 613 -22.33 -20.71 -40.30
N ASP A 614 -22.05 -19.76 -39.40
CA ASP A 614 -20.80 -18.99 -39.39
C ASP A 614 -19.55 -19.88 -39.22
N THR A 615 -19.73 -21.10 -38.69
CA THR A 615 -18.63 -22.02 -38.36
C THR A 615 -18.33 -23.07 -39.44
N ILE A 616 -19.07 -23.07 -40.56
CA ILE A 616 -18.94 -24.09 -41.63
C ILE A 616 -17.49 -24.14 -42.18
N GLY A 617 -16.81 -23.00 -42.32
CA GLY A 617 -15.42 -22.91 -42.78
C GLY A 617 -14.34 -23.13 -41.71
N TYR A 618 -14.72 -23.39 -40.45
CA TYR A 618 -13.78 -23.44 -39.31
C TYR A 618 -12.77 -24.61 -39.39
N LYS A 619 -13.12 -25.68 -40.11
CA LYS A 619 -12.28 -26.87 -40.31
C LYS A 619 -11.09 -26.65 -41.26
N LEU A 620 -11.05 -25.56 -42.01
CA LEU A 620 -9.93 -25.24 -42.88
C LEU A 620 -8.62 -25.03 -42.07
N PRO A 621 -7.47 -25.47 -42.57
CA PRO A 621 -6.19 -25.26 -41.90
C PRO A 621 -5.93 -23.77 -41.72
N PHE A 622 -5.52 -23.37 -40.51
CA PHE A 622 -5.15 -21.99 -40.22
C PHE A 622 -3.68 -21.78 -40.58
N THR A 623 -3.40 -20.78 -41.40
CA THR A 623 -2.04 -20.45 -41.81
C THR A 623 -1.85 -18.94 -41.80
N ILE A 624 -0.70 -18.50 -41.28
CA ILE A 624 -0.26 -17.12 -41.43
C ILE A 624 0.63 -17.03 -42.67
N ASN A 625 0.21 -16.18 -43.61
CA ASN A 625 0.84 -16.06 -44.93
C ASN A 625 1.56 -14.71 -45.10
N GLY A 626 1.32 -13.75 -44.21
CA GLY A 626 1.97 -12.44 -44.24
C GLY A 626 3.39 -12.45 -43.66
N ARG A 627 3.93 -11.23 -43.49
CA ARG A 627 5.27 -10.99 -42.90
C ARG A 627 5.44 -11.61 -41.52
N SER A 628 4.36 -11.85 -40.77
CA SER A 628 4.40 -12.54 -39.49
C SER A 628 5.06 -13.92 -39.55
N ARG A 629 5.02 -14.61 -40.70
CA ARG A 629 5.61 -15.93 -40.88
C ARG A 629 7.12 -15.94 -40.65
N SER A 630 7.83 -14.85 -40.95
CA SER A 630 9.29 -14.76 -40.74
C SER A 630 9.69 -14.73 -39.26
N PHE A 631 8.74 -14.49 -38.35
CA PHE A 631 8.97 -14.54 -36.91
C PHE A 631 8.83 -15.96 -36.34
N LEU A 632 8.37 -16.93 -37.14
CA LEU A 632 8.24 -18.32 -36.71
C LEU A 632 9.55 -19.09 -36.91
N LYS A 633 9.95 -19.85 -35.90
CA LYS A 633 11.09 -20.78 -36.00
C LYS A 633 10.64 -22.10 -36.62
N LEU A 634 10.51 -22.11 -37.95
CA LEU A 634 10.09 -23.30 -38.70
C LEU A 634 11.27 -24.25 -38.92
N LYS A 635 11.04 -25.57 -38.86
CA LYS A 635 12.04 -26.54 -39.33
C LYS A 635 12.14 -26.45 -40.85
N ALA A 636 13.37 -26.46 -41.37
CA ALA A 636 13.60 -26.57 -42.81
C ALA A 636 12.99 -27.89 -43.32
N VAL A 637 12.22 -27.82 -44.40
CA VAL A 637 11.80 -29.00 -45.14
C VAL A 637 13.07 -29.55 -45.79
N SER A 638 13.43 -30.81 -45.54
CA SER A 638 14.50 -31.44 -46.32
C SER A 638 13.96 -31.69 -47.72
N ASP A 639 14.48 -30.97 -48.70
CA ASP A 639 14.29 -31.32 -50.11
C ASP A 639 15.10 -32.60 -50.38
N SER A 640 14.47 -33.75 -50.17
CA SER A 640 14.91 -35.02 -50.72
C SER A 640 14.11 -35.29 -51.98
N ILE A 641 14.54 -34.71 -53.10
CA ILE A 641 14.24 -35.27 -54.42
C ILE A 641 15.24 -36.42 -54.61
N PRO A 642 14.80 -37.68 -54.73
CA PRO A 642 15.72 -38.76 -55.08
C PRO A 642 16.19 -38.55 -56.52
N VAL A 643 17.50 -38.52 -56.73
CA VAL A 643 18.08 -38.64 -58.08
C VAL A 643 17.78 -40.05 -58.57
N ASP A 644 16.91 -40.15 -59.56
CA ASP A 644 16.53 -41.40 -60.22
C ASP A 644 17.76 -41.99 -60.92
N SER A 645 18.20 -43.17 -60.48
CA SER A 645 19.25 -43.97 -61.13
C SER A 645 18.61 -45.24 -61.66
N LEU A 646 18.13 -45.21 -62.90
CA LEU A 646 17.69 -46.39 -63.62
C LEU A 646 18.91 -47.12 -64.23
N PHE A 647 19.06 -48.35 -63.76
CA PHE A 647 19.98 -49.43 -64.15
C PHE A 647 20.32 -49.56 -65.64
N ILE A 648 21.55 -50.01 -65.92
CA ILE A 648 21.74 -51.17 -66.82
C ILE A 648 22.72 -52.16 -66.16
N LYS A 649 22.24 -53.40 -66.02
CA LYS A 649 23.00 -54.59 -65.64
C LYS A 649 23.15 -55.41 -66.93
N GLU A 650 24.31 -55.37 -67.58
CA GLU A 650 24.70 -56.40 -68.54
C GLU A 650 25.54 -57.45 -67.79
N MET A 651 25.00 -58.66 -67.69
CA MET A 651 25.79 -59.86 -67.40
C MET A 651 26.25 -60.45 -68.73
N VAL A 652 27.56 -60.59 -68.93
CA VAL A 652 28.14 -61.58 -69.84
C VAL A 652 29.44 -62.12 -69.20
N TYR A 653 29.34 -63.39 -68.80
CA TYR A 653 30.32 -64.40 -68.33
C TYR A 653 31.16 -64.18 -67.07
#